data_AF-A0A161V339-F1
#
_entry.id   AF-A0A161V339-F1
#
_cell.length_a   1.000
_cell.length_b   1.000
_cell.length_c   1.000
_cell.angle_alpha   90.00
_cell.angle_beta   90.00
_cell.angle_gamma   90.00
#
_symmetry.space_group_name_H-M   'P 1'
#
loop_
_entity.id
_entity.type
_entity.pdbx_description
1 polymer ?
#
loop_
_entity_poly.entity_id
_entity_poly.type
_entity_poly.pdbx_seq_one_letter_code
_entity_poly.pdbx_strand_id
1 'polypeptide(L)'
;MGIPTVAASTTVQPIENTSVNQVNTNTSENTAAKSTEVRSHDGGLYKIVAYVREKLSSSSHHSLAARVNTPAEGRETESVFARVKAFFTGTSRASQAETAPAATGATKQLVNAKTAEFTENNKSLATSVENIKERADTHVKPAAKYAVAELLSAGVRGNSDVFEIKAEVGIKAAFNRLDAKIAEHPDDIKGIAKASKALNKDIQKEVISAYKLAASTEGTTLSKSEVKALKKDFQQHMSAHITQTLNTTKDNWQTTTETVKLDAATQRELGASGDATPTERTFTATTTPAAKLGALEVGYQTSEKHGISSTATSETEHAVNLWVSELKGDTTSYAAVRHGVNYPFGVKHNADLAKEGADNRTREVVTAAASTKTSDIVQWRADHPNGEPFPLKIVSTSLLTAASKAKTYETGQQKAWDRIQGEQTIKVDLPDVGVTEVKVEVEVLPFSMGVNGFAKLGLFSGSIGKHLGDRLTGWKWADNHNEPLIGKLDEMVDQAKADAVEANDPGKVARLESYSTQLHEAVNDGKQRRSAGNAYGVAVLVNLIANETGAVPAINCMSGKDRTGYLDAAVKARLMEVESLNAGRAENEKSLVPQIYGQRTEAQNALMSLSSEVMGGKTVQKACTGVAGYKVGEGGMFKVQANLDNVLDSKSLLGLSAAVKA
;
A
#
# COMPACT_ATOMS: atom_id res chain seq x y z
N MET A 1 -41.81 42.77 -33.04
CA MET A 1 -41.32 41.50 -33.63
C MET A 1 -40.98 40.59 -32.48
N GLY A 2 -41.92 39.70 -32.13
CA GLY A 2 -41.84 38.83 -30.97
C GLY A 2 -41.12 37.52 -31.28
N ILE A 3 -40.28 37.09 -30.35
CA ILE A 3 -39.63 35.78 -30.33
C ILE A 3 -40.53 34.84 -29.54
N PRO A 4 -41.00 33.70 -30.08
CA PRO A 4 -41.85 32.78 -29.36
C PRO A 4 -41.00 31.78 -28.54
N THR A 5 -41.35 31.66 -27.26
CA THR A 5 -41.00 30.57 -26.35
C THR A 5 -41.68 29.26 -26.79
N VAL A 6 -40.90 28.18 -26.92
CA VAL A 6 -41.43 26.80 -27.03
C VAL A 6 -41.04 26.02 -25.78
N ALA A 7 -42.06 25.54 -25.07
CA ALA A 7 -41.97 24.75 -23.86
C ALA A 7 -41.50 23.31 -24.15
N ALA A 8 -40.66 22.76 -23.27
CA ALA A 8 -40.27 21.35 -23.29
C ALA A 8 -41.41 20.46 -22.79
N SER A 9 -42.02 19.69 -23.70
CA SER A 9 -42.98 18.63 -23.38
C SER A 9 -42.23 17.38 -22.90
N THR A 10 -42.41 17.02 -21.63
CA THR A 10 -41.97 15.73 -21.07
C THR A 10 -43.13 14.73 -21.21
N THR A 11 -43.14 13.97 -22.30
CA THR A 11 -44.05 12.84 -22.47
C THR A 11 -43.27 11.55 -22.20
N VAL A 12 -43.33 11.04 -20.98
CA VAL A 12 -42.85 9.69 -20.65
C VAL A 12 -43.93 8.70 -21.08
N GLN A 13 -43.67 7.95 -22.15
CA GLN A 13 -44.48 6.79 -22.51
C GLN A 13 -44.09 5.61 -21.61
N PRO A 14 -45.04 4.91 -20.97
CA PRO A 14 -44.74 3.69 -20.23
C PRO A 14 -44.41 2.57 -21.21
N ILE A 15 -43.24 1.96 -21.05
CA ILE A 15 -42.88 0.73 -21.78
C ILE A 15 -43.66 -0.42 -21.15
N GLU A 16 -44.47 -1.09 -21.97
CA GLU A 16 -45.21 -2.29 -21.62
C GLU A 16 -44.29 -3.41 -21.12
N ASN A 17 -44.63 -4.01 -19.99
CA ASN A 17 -44.03 -5.25 -19.50
C ASN A 17 -44.48 -6.41 -20.39
N THR A 18 -43.81 -6.64 -21.52
CA THR A 18 -43.95 -7.90 -22.25
C THR A 18 -43.18 -8.99 -21.49
N SER A 19 -43.94 -9.95 -20.96
CA SER A 19 -43.47 -11.16 -20.31
C SER A 19 -42.58 -11.98 -21.26
N VAL A 20 -41.27 -11.99 -21.01
CA VAL A 20 -40.34 -12.89 -21.68
C VAL A 20 -40.40 -14.27 -21.00
N ASN A 21 -40.72 -15.28 -21.82
CA ASN A 21 -40.80 -16.71 -21.51
C ASN A 21 -39.85 -17.21 -20.41
N GLN A 22 -40.42 -17.57 -19.26
CA GLN A 22 -39.79 -18.47 -18.30
C GLN A 22 -39.93 -19.90 -18.81
N VAL A 23 -38.89 -20.45 -19.44
CA VAL A 23 -38.78 -21.88 -19.68
C VAL A 23 -37.67 -22.44 -18.80
N ASN A 24 -38.07 -23.32 -17.88
CA ASN A 24 -37.30 -24.31 -17.13
C ASN A 24 -36.12 -23.83 -16.26
N THR A 25 -36.42 -23.33 -15.06
CA THR A 25 -35.70 -23.72 -13.83
C THR A 25 -36.68 -23.68 -12.65
N ASN A 26 -36.69 -24.74 -11.83
CA ASN A 26 -37.62 -24.96 -10.72
C ASN A 26 -37.84 -23.71 -9.85
N THR A 27 -39.10 -23.33 -9.71
CA THR A 27 -39.60 -22.06 -9.15
C THR A 27 -39.53 -21.95 -7.62
N SER A 28 -38.78 -22.81 -6.94
CA SER A 28 -38.74 -22.88 -5.46
C SER A 28 -37.38 -22.56 -4.82
N GLU A 29 -36.37 -22.10 -5.58
CA GLU A 29 -35.00 -21.87 -5.05
C GLU A 29 -34.57 -20.39 -4.88
N ASN A 30 -35.38 -19.41 -5.28
CA ASN A 30 -34.96 -17.99 -5.27
C ASN A 30 -35.91 -17.13 -4.44
N THR A 31 -35.48 -16.72 -3.24
CA THR A 31 -36.32 -15.97 -2.28
C THR A 31 -36.25 -14.44 -2.43
N ALA A 32 -35.30 -13.89 -3.21
CA ALA A 32 -35.30 -12.48 -3.58
C ALA A 32 -34.53 -12.23 -4.88
N ALA A 33 -35.15 -11.50 -5.82
CA ALA A 33 -34.53 -11.03 -7.06
C ALA A 33 -34.45 -9.51 -7.05
N LYS A 34 -33.26 -8.94 -7.25
CA LYS A 34 -33.09 -7.49 -7.51
C LYS A 34 -32.35 -7.30 -8.83
N SER A 35 -32.87 -6.41 -9.68
CA SER A 35 -32.23 -6.03 -10.94
C SER A 35 -31.79 -4.57 -10.93
N THR A 36 -30.63 -4.26 -11.53
CA THR A 36 -30.17 -2.89 -11.79
C THR A 36 -29.63 -2.78 -13.20
N GLU A 37 -29.71 -1.59 -13.78
CA GLU A 37 -29.12 -1.26 -15.08
C GLU A 37 -27.78 -0.56 -14.86
N VAL A 38 -26.76 -0.94 -15.64
CA VAL A 38 -25.41 -0.37 -15.57
C VAL A 38 -24.93 -0.08 -16.98
N ARG A 39 -24.34 1.10 -17.19
CA ARG A 39 -23.83 1.54 -18.48
C ARG A 39 -22.33 1.24 -18.58
N SER A 40 -21.88 0.60 -19.64
CA SER A 40 -20.47 0.32 -19.93
C SER A 40 -19.74 1.56 -20.46
N HIS A 41 -18.41 1.45 -20.58
CA HIS A 41 -17.54 2.51 -21.11
C HIS A 41 -17.89 2.88 -22.56
N ASP A 42 -18.36 1.94 -23.37
CA ASP A 42 -18.83 2.16 -24.76
C ASP A 42 -20.31 2.58 -24.84
N GLY A 43 -20.96 2.85 -23.71
CA GLY A 43 -22.34 3.35 -23.65
C GLY A 43 -23.42 2.27 -23.65
N GLY A 44 -23.07 0.98 -23.74
CA GLY A 44 -24.00 -0.14 -23.67
C GLY A 44 -24.71 -0.27 -22.32
N LEU A 45 -26.03 -0.51 -22.33
CA LEU A 45 -26.85 -0.66 -21.11
C LEU A 45 -27.01 -2.15 -20.77
N TYR A 46 -26.62 -2.55 -19.55
CA TYR A 46 -26.67 -3.94 -19.07
C TYR A 46 -27.60 -4.09 -17.87
N LYS A 47 -28.49 -5.07 -17.88
CA LYS A 47 -29.36 -5.38 -16.74
C LYS A 47 -28.77 -6.53 -15.92
N ILE A 48 -28.26 -6.22 -14.74
CA ILE A 48 -27.71 -7.20 -13.80
C ILE A 48 -28.83 -7.63 -12.85
N VAL A 49 -29.09 -8.93 -12.76
CA VAL A 49 -30.08 -9.51 -11.84
C VAL A 49 -29.38 -10.43 -10.85
N ALA A 50 -29.47 -10.11 -9.57
CA ALA A 50 -28.91 -10.93 -8.49
C ALA A 50 -30.01 -11.72 -7.78
N TYR A 51 -29.71 -12.96 -7.41
CA TYR A 51 -30.59 -13.82 -6.64
C TYR A 51 -29.85 -14.44 -5.45
N VAL A 52 -30.56 -14.62 -4.34
CA VAL A 52 -30.08 -15.41 -3.19
C VAL A 52 -30.65 -16.81 -3.31
N ARG A 53 -29.79 -17.83 -3.31
CA ARG A 53 -30.22 -19.23 -3.16
C ARG A 53 -30.10 -19.63 -1.70
N GLU A 54 -31.21 -20.02 -1.11
CA GLU A 54 -31.23 -20.75 0.15
C GLU A 54 -31.04 -22.24 -0.15
N LYS A 55 -30.03 -22.85 0.44
CA LYS A 55 -29.81 -24.28 0.32
C LYS A 55 -30.63 -24.99 1.40
N LEU A 56 -31.58 -25.83 1.01
CA LEU A 56 -32.29 -26.76 1.91
C LEU A 56 -31.33 -27.90 2.34
N SER A 57 -30.31 -27.60 3.15
CA SER A 57 -29.62 -28.60 3.97
C SER A 57 -28.96 -27.93 5.16
N SER A 58 -28.80 -28.66 6.26
CA SER A 58 -28.42 -28.25 7.63
C SER A 58 -27.03 -27.60 7.81
N SER A 59 -26.48 -26.96 6.78
CA SER A 59 -25.28 -26.13 6.83
C SER A 59 -25.62 -24.69 6.45
N SER A 60 -25.33 -23.72 7.32
CA SER A 60 -25.62 -22.29 7.18
C SER A 60 -24.75 -21.58 6.13
N HIS A 61 -24.74 -22.07 4.89
CA HIS A 61 -24.03 -21.46 3.77
C HIS A 61 -25.03 -20.93 2.74
N HIS A 62 -25.22 -19.61 2.70
CA HIS A 62 -25.88 -18.94 1.59
C HIS A 62 -24.91 -18.85 0.40
N SER A 63 -25.33 -19.30 -0.78
CA SER A 63 -24.58 -19.07 -2.02
C SER A 63 -25.22 -17.92 -2.80
N LEU A 64 -24.39 -16.95 -3.20
CA LEU A 64 -24.83 -15.83 -4.03
C LEU A 64 -24.62 -16.18 -5.50
N ALA A 65 -25.68 -16.07 -6.32
CA ALA A 65 -25.60 -16.24 -7.77
C ALA A 65 -26.08 -14.97 -8.47
N ALA A 66 -25.35 -14.53 -9.49
CA ALA A 66 -25.71 -13.36 -10.31
C ALA A 66 -25.87 -13.77 -11.76
N ARG A 67 -26.84 -13.19 -12.48
CA ARG A 67 -27.04 -13.32 -13.92
C ARG A 67 -27.03 -11.92 -14.54
N VAL A 68 -26.39 -11.76 -15.69
CA VAL A 68 -26.40 -10.51 -16.46
C VAL A 68 -27.21 -10.77 -17.72
N ASN A 69 -28.28 -10.00 -17.93
CA ASN A 69 -29.10 -10.06 -19.14
C ASN A 69 -28.76 -8.85 -20.04
N THR A 70 -28.49 -9.11 -21.31
CA THR A 70 -28.38 -8.11 -22.38
C THR A 70 -29.65 -8.07 -23.23
N PRO A 71 -29.92 -6.97 -23.96
CA PRO A 71 -30.89 -6.99 -25.06
C PRO A 71 -30.52 -8.10 -26.06
N ALA A 72 -31.54 -8.72 -26.63
CA ALA A 72 -31.43 -9.94 -27.41
C ALA A 72 -30.72 -9.73 -28.76
N GLU A 73 -29.40 -9.82 -28.78
CA GLU A 73 -28.67 -10.18 -30.00
C GLU A 73 -27.70 -11.32 -29.69
N GLY A 74 -27.97 -12.44 -30.33
CA GLY A 74 -27.41 -13.75 -30.00
C GLY A 74 -25.90 -13.80 -30.12
N ARG A 75 -25.22 -13.98 -28.98
CA ARG A 75 -24.01 -14.79 -28.86
C ARG A 75 -24.05 -15.48 -27.49
N GLU A 76 -24.67 -16.65 -27.44
CA GLU A 76 -24.52 -17.61 -26.35
C GLU A 76 -23.19 -18.35 -26.54
N THR A 77 -22.30 -18.27 -25.54
CA THR A 77 -21.24 -19.27 -25.20
C THR A 77 -20.23 -18.75 -24.18
N GLU A 78 -20.26 -17.49 -23.77
CA GLU A 78 -19.38 -17.00 -22.70
C GLU A 78 -20.02 -17.12 -21.33
N SER A 79 -19.36 -17.84 -20.41
CA SER A 79 -19.80 -17.96 -19.02
C SER A 79 -19.97 -16.58 -18.37
N VAL A 80 -20.93 -16.44 -17.45
CA VAL A 80 -21.12 -15.23 -16.61
C VAL A 80 -19.79 -14.79 -15.98
N PHE A 81 -18.94 -15.74 -15.62
CA PHE A 81 -17.59 -15.51 -15.10
C PHE A 81 -16.64 -14.81 -16.09
N ALA A 82 -16.70 -15.14 -17.38
CA ALA A 82 -15.91 -14.49 -18.43
C ALA A 82 -16.39 -13.05 -18.68
N ARG A 83 -17.72 -12.82 -18.59
CA ARG A 83 -18.33 -11.50 -18.83
C ARG A 83 -18.16 -10.54 -17.65
N VAL A 84 -18.29 -11.05 -16.42
CA VAL A 84 -17.94 -10.31 -15.20
C VAL A 84 -16.43 -9.98 -15.22
N LYS A 85 -15.58 -10.93 -15.63
CA LYS A 85 -14.16 -10.66 -15.84
C LYS A 85 -13.93 -9.56 -16.87
N ALA A 86 -14.58 -9.58 -18.03
CA ALA A 86 -14.47 -8.53 -19.06
C ALA A 86 -14.92 -7.14 -18.55
N PHE A 87 -15.99 -7.10 -17.74
CA PHE A 87 -16.48 -5.89 -17.07
C PHE A 87 -15.46 -5.33 -16.06
N PHE A 88 -14.73 -6.19 -15.34
CA PHE A 88 -13.69 -5.78 -14.40
C PHE A 88 -12.33 -5.50 -15.03
N THR A 89 -11.98 -6.17 -16.13
CA THR A 89 -10.69 -5.96 -16.79
C THR A 89 -10.70 -4.71 -17.66
N GLY A 90 -11.87 -4.26 -18.12
CA GLY A 90 -11.94 -3.37 -19.28
C GLY A 90 -11.33 -4.09 -20.49
N THR A 91 -11.88 -3.89 -21.67
CA THR A 91 -11.16 -4.24 -22.89
C THR A 91 -10.07 -3.18 -23.12
N SER A 92 -8.99 -3.21 -22.32
CA SER A 92 -7.67 -2.70 -22.75
C SER A 92 -6.97 -3.71 -23.65
N ARG A 93 -7.75 -4.51 -24.40
CA ARG A 93 -7.27 -5.30 -25.53
C ARG A 93 -7.27 -4.48 -26.84
N ALA A 94 -7.22 -3.15 -26.72
CA ALA A 94 -6.59 -2.34 -27.74
C ALA A 94 -5.07 -2.42 -27.51
N SER A 95 -4.48 -3.46 -28.10
CA SER A 95 -3.05 -3.55 -28.45
C SER A 95 -2.02 -3.06 -27.42
N GLN A 96 -1.77 -3.83 -26.37
CA GLN A 96 -0.39 -4.29 -26.18
C GLN A 96 -0.24 -5.56 -27.00
N ALA A 97 -0.11 -5.40 -28.31
CA ALA A 97 0.61 -6.41 -29.07
C ALA A 97 2.02 -6.45 -28.47
N GLU A 98 2.51 -7.65 -28.17
CA GLU A 98 3.94 -7.93 -28.09
C GLU A 98 4.57 -7.66 -29.46
N THR A 99 4.67 -6.38 -29.79
CA THR A 99 5.66 -5.83 -30.69
C THR A 99 6.33 -4.79 -29.83
N ALA A 100 7.49 -5.12 -29.25
CA ALA A 100 8.34 -4.11 -28.65
C ALA A 100 8.51 -2.98 -29.69
N PRO A 101 7.91 -1.79 -29.51
CA PRO A 101 8.23 -0.67 -30.36
C PRO A 101 9.67 -0.31 -30.00
N ALA A 102 10.51 -0.15 -31.02
CA ALA A 102 11.90 0.25 -30.86
C ALA A 102 12.03 1.43 -29.89
N ALA A 103 13.07 1.38 -29.07
CA ALA A 103 13.35 2.34 -28.02
C ALA A 103 13.56 3.76 -28.56
N THR A 104 12.61 4.66 -28.38
CA THR A 104 12.77 6.07 -28.77
C THR A 104 12.12 7.00 -27.74
N GLY A 105 12.88 7.40 -26.71
CA GLY A 105 12.51 8.46 -25.77
C GLY A 105 13.58 8.62 -24.67
N ALA A 106 13.98 9.86 -24.38
CA ALA A 106 15.04 10.20 -23.43
C ALA A 106 14.69 9.74 -22.01
N THR A 107 13.43 9.91 -21.59
CA THR A 107 12.97 9.49 -20.25
C THR A 107 13.09 7.97 -20.07
N LYS A 108 12.74 7.19 -21.10
CA LYS A 108 12.80 5.72 -21.05
C LYS A 108 14.25 5.22 -20.99
N GLN A 109 15.16 5.87 -21.72
CA GLN A 109 16.60 5.56 -21.65
C GLN A 109 17.17 5.85 -20.26
N LEU A 110 16.84 7.00 -19.67
CA LEU A 110 17.20 7.35 -18.31
C LEU A 110 16.71 6.29 -17.31
N VAL A 111 15.43 5.92 -17.41
CA VAL A 111 14.81 4.93 -16.50
C VAL A 111 15.50 3.58 -16.61
N ASN A 112 15.77 3.10 -17.83
CA ASN A 112 16.48 1.84 -18.04
C ASN A 112 17.89 1.88 -17.45
N ALA A 113 18.64 2.95 -17.70
CA ALA A 113 20.00 3.12 -17.19
C ALA A 113 20.03 3.15 -15.65
N LYS A 114 19.16 3.96 -15.03
CA LYS A 114 19.09 4.09 -13.56
C LYS A 114 18.54 2.84 -12.88
N THR A 115 17.59 2.15 -13.50
CA THR A 115 17.09 0.87 -12.98
C THR A 115 18.17 -0.20 -13.06
N ALA A 116 18.98 -0.23 -14.14
CA ALA A 116 20.11 -1.14 -14.27
C ALA A 116 21.19 -0.85 -13.21
N GLU A 117 21.57 0.42 -13.02
CA GLU A 117 22.50 0.86 -11.98
C GLU A 117 22.01 0.47 -10.57
N PHE A 118 20.75 0.77 -10.26
CA PHE A 118 20.15 0.38 -8.99
C PHE A 118 20.13 -1.14 -8.80
N THR A 119 19.78 -1.89 -9.84
CA THR A 119 19.75 -3.36 -9.81
C THR A 119 21.14 -3.94 -9.58
N GLU A 120 22.17 -3.37 -10.20
CA GLU A 120 23.57 -3.77 -10.00
C GLU A 120 24.00 -3.51 -8.54
N ASN A 121 23.74 -2.30 -8.03
CA ASN A 121 24.05 -1.91 -6.65
C ASN A 121 23.24 -2.68 -5.60
N ASN A 122 22.11 -3.25 -6.01
CA ASN A 122 21.18 -3.97 -5.16
C ASN A 122 20.91 -5.38 -5.67
N LYS A 123 21.94 -6.06 -6.20
CA LYS A 123 21.82 -7.42 -6.74
C LYS A 123 21.12 -8.39 -5.78
N SER A 124 21.37 -8.28 -4.48
CA SER A 124 20.72 -9.09 -3.43
C SER A 124 19.20 -8.90 -3.33
N LEU A 125 18.66 -7.85 -3.94
CA LEU A 125 17.23 -7.57 -4.02
C LEU A 125 16.56 -8.30 -5.17
N ALA A 126 17.25 -8.60 -6.26
CA ALA A 126 16.66 -9.25 -7.42
C ALA A 126 15.92 -10.55 -7.04
N THR A 127 14.80 -10.84 -7.69
CA THR A 127 14.16 -12.15 -7.56
C THR A 127 14.91 -13.13 -8.48
N SER A 128 16.10 -13.54 -8.06
CA SER A 128 16.93 -14.55 -8.73
C SER A 128 16.91 -15.86 -7.94
N VAL A 129 17.36 -16.94 -8.57
CA VAL A 129 17.48 -18.26 -7.94
C VAL A 129 18.42 -18.19 -6.74
N GLU A 130 19.56 -17.54 -6.91
CA GLU A 130 20.62 -17.38 -5.92
C GLU A 130 20.08 -16.65 -4.69
N ASN A 131 19.40 -15.52 -4.90
CA ASN A 131 18.83 -14.73 -3.81
C ASN A 131 17.68 -15.45 -3.10
N ILE A 132 16.85 -16.22 -3.82
CA ILE A 132 15.79 -17.03 -3.19
C ILE A 132 16.43 -18.07 -2.25
N LYS A 133 17.48 -18.74 -2.72
CA LYS A 133 18.22 -19.73 -1.94
C LYS A 133 18.91 -19.10 -0.74
N GLU A 134 19.65 -18.02 -0.94
CA GLU A 134 20.33 -17.27 0.12
C GLU A 134 19.37 -16.83 1.22
N ARG A 135 18.20 -16.28 0.86
CA ARG A 135 17.17 -15.87 1.84
C ARG A 135 16.59 -17.05 2.61
N ALA A 136 16.36 -18.19 1.95
CA ALA A 136 15.89 -19.39 2.63
C ALA A 136 16.93 -19.91 3.63
N ASP A 137 18.21 -19.96 3.23
CA ASP A 137 19.30 -20.38 4.11
C ASP A 137 19.57 -19.39 5.26
N THR A 138 19.41 -18.08 5.02
CA THR A 138 19.72 -17.02 6.01
C THR A 138 18.58 -16.79 7.00
N HIS A 139 17.32 -16.94 6.60
CA HIS A 139 16.18 -16.60 7.46
C HIS A 139 15.33 -17.80 7.86
N VAL A 140 15.01 -18.70 6.93
CA VAL A 140 14.06 -19.80 7.20
C VAL A 140 14.73 -20.93 7.96
N LYS A 141 15.92 -21.33 7.52
CA LYS A 141 16.65 -22.46 8.10
C LYS A 141 17.02 -22.23 9.56
N PRO A 142 17.60 -21.06 9.95
CA PRO A 142 17.94 -20.81 11.35
C PRO A 142 16.68 -20.69 12.20
N ALA A 143 15.62 -20.04 11.69
CA ALA A 143 14.33 -19.95 12.39
C ALA A 143 13.68 -21.31 12.63
N ALA A 144 13.74 -22.23 11.66
CA ALA A 144 13.22 -23.58 11.82
C ALA A 144 13.99 -24.36 12.89
N LYS A 145 15.33 -24.26 12.89
CA LYS A 145 16.18 -24.90 13.91
C LYS A 145 15.91 -24.32 15.30
N TYR A 146 15.87 -23.00 15.42
CA TYR A 146 15.52 -22.31 16.65
C TYR A 146 14.15 -22.75 17.18
N ALA A 147 13.14 -22.81 16.31
CA ALA A 147 11.81 -23.26 16.71
C ALA A 147 11.78 -24.72 17.20
N VAL A 148 12.60 -25.62 16.64
CA VAL A 148 12.74 -26.98 17.16
C VAL A 148 13.38 -26.98 18.56
N ALA A 149 14.44 -26.18 18.77
CA ALA A 149 15.10 -26.06 20.06
C ALA A 149 14.17 -25.51 21.16
N GLU A 150 13.34 -24.52 20.81
CA GLU A 150 12.32 -23.97 21.73
C GLU A 150 11.26 -25.02 22.10
N LEU A 151 10.79 -25.80 21.11
CA LEU A 151 9.83 -26.90 21.39
C LEU A 151 10.44 -27.98 22.29
N LEU A 152 11.71 -28.34 22.06
CA LEU A 152 12.44 -29.28 22.92
C LEU A 152 12.53 -28.75 24.36
N SER A 153 12.89 -27.47 24.52
CA SER A 153 13.00 -26.80 25.81
C SER A 153 11.66 -26.72 26.55
N ALA A 154 10.56 -26.57 25.80
CA ALA A 154 9.20 -26.57 26.34
C ALA A 154 8.68 -27.97 26.73
N GLY A 155 9.44 -29.03 26.43
CA GLY A 155 9.06 -30.42 26.68
C GLY A 155 8.15 -30.97 25.59
N VAL A 156 8.76 -31.63 24.59
CA VAL A 156 8.00 -32.42 23.61
C VAL A 156 7.56 -33.75 24.22
N ARG A 157 6.33 -34.17 23.92
CA ARG A 157 5.84 -35.51 24.26
C ARG A 157 6.47 -36.58 23.37
N GLY A 158 6.94 -37.66 23.96
CA GLY A 158 7.66 -38.71 23.26
C GLY A 158 9.17 -38.56 23.43
N ASN A 159 9.92 -39.39 22.71
CA ASN A 159 11.38 -39.40 22.82
C ASN A 159 11.96 -38.12 22.19
N SER A 160 12.56 -37.26 23.02
CA SER A 160 13.12 -35.95 22.61
C SER A 160 14.21 -36.09 21.55
N ASP A 161 15.10 -37.07 21.69
CA ASP A 161 16.21 -37.29 20.76
C ASP A 161 15.70 -37.71 19.40
N VAL A 162 14.68 -38.59 19.37
CA VAL A 162 14.00 -38.99 18.13
C VAL A 162 13.31 -37.77 17.50
N PHE A 163 12.66 -36.92 18.28
CA PHE A 163 12.05 -35.70 17.75
C PHE A 163 13.10 -34.77 17.13
N GLU A 164 14.16 -34.44 17.86
CA GLU A 164 15.23 -33.55 17.40
C GLU A 164 15.85 -34.05 16.10
N ILE A 165 16.38 -35.29 16.09
CA ILE A 165 17.05 -35.88 14.93
C ILE A 165 16.11 -35.91 13.72
N LYS A 166 14.84 -36.30 13.92
CA LYS A 166 13.89 -36.43 12.81
C LYS A 166 13.39 -35.07 12.32
N ALA A 167 13.25 -34.09 13.20
CA ALA A 167 12.93 -32.73 12.82
C ALA A 167 14.07 -32.12 11.99
N GLU A 168 15.34 -32.30 12.40
CA GLU A 168 16.49 -31.82 11.65
C GLU A 168 16.62 -32.48 10.26
N VAL A 169 16.47 -33.81 10.18
CA VAL A 169 16.45 -34.55 8.90
C VAL A 169 15.31 -34.06 8.02
N GLY A 170 14.14 -33.81 8.62
CA GLY A 170 12.97 -33.27 7.96
C GLY A 170 13.18 -31.87 7.38
N ILE A 171 13.76 -30.96 8.18
CA ILE A 171 14.15 -29.62 7.73
C ILE A 171 15.10 -29.73 6.54
N LYS A 172 16.15 -30.55 6.65
CA LYS A 172 17.10 -30.76 5.55
C LYS A 172 16.42 -31.30 4.29
N ALA A 173 15.49 -32.26 4.42
CA ALA A 173 14.73 -32.79 3.30
C ALA A 173 13.86 -31.72 2.61
N ALA A 174 13.26 -30.80 3.37
CA ALA A 174 12.49 -29.69 2.81
C ALA A 174 13.37 -28.73 1.98
N PHE A 175 14.58 -28.42 2.44
CA PHE A 175 15.55 -27.63 1.68
C PHE A 175 16.06 -28.38 0.44
N ASN A 176 16.36 -29.68 0.55
CA ASN A 176 16.76 -30.49 -0.59
C ASN A 176 15.70 -30.51 -1.70
N ARG A 177 14.40 -30.47 -1.34
CA ARG A 177 13.32 -30.35 -2.34
C ARG A 177 13.33 -29.00 -3.06
N LEU A 178 13.66 -27.92 -2.37
CA LEU A 178 13.83 -26.60 -2.99
C LEU A 178 15.04 -26.62 -3.93
N ASP A 179 16.18 -27.16 -3.48
CA ASP A 179 17.40 -27.30 -4.28
C ASP A 179 17.17 -28.18 -5.52
N ALA A 180 16.46 -29.29 -5.39
CA ALA A 180 16.09 -30.14 -6.52
C ALA A 180 15.22 -29.36 -7.52
N LYS A 181 14.25 -28.58 -7.04
CA LYS A 181 13.41 -27.76 -7.93
C LYS A 181 14.20 -26.71 -8.68
N ILE A 182 15.20 -26.11 -8.02
CA ILE A 182 16.15 -25.18 -8.62
C ILE A 182 16.98 -25.88 -9.70
N ALA A 183 17.52 -27.07 -9.41
CA ALA A 183 18.35 -27.82 -10.34
C ALA A 183 17.57 -28.34 -11.56
N GLU A 184 16.31 -28.76 -11.38
CA GLU A 184 15.45 -29.26 -12.45
C GLU A 184 15.01 -28.15 -13.43
N HIS A 185 14.80 -26.93 -12.93
CA HIS A 185 14.28 -25.82 -13.72
C HIS A 185 14.91 -24.48 -13.32
N PRO A 186 16.22 -24.27 -13.59
CA PRO A 186 16.93 -23.06 -13.14
C PRO A 186 16.31 -21.76 -13.68
N ASP A 187 15.70 -21.80 -14.86
CA ASP A 187 15.07 -20.62 -15.47
C ASP A 187 13.62 -20.37 -14.99
N ASP A 188 13.00 -21.33 -14.26
CA ASP A 188 11.64 -21.19 -13.73
C ASP A 188 11.61 -20.44 -12.40
N ILE A 189 12.05 -19.17 -12.41
CA ILE A 189 12.08 -18.29 -11.24
C ILE A 189 10.71 -18.25 -10.54
N LYS A 190 9.61 -18.29 -11.31
CA LYS A 190 8.25 -18.24 -10.77
C LYS A 190 7.89 -19.53 -10.02
N GLY A 191 8.23 -20.69 -10.58
CA GLY A 191 8.07 -21.98 -9.93
C GLY A 191 8.95 -22.12 -8.69
N ILE A 192 10.21 -21.68 -8.75
CA ILE A 192 11.15 -21.66 -7.63
C ILE A 192 10.63 -20.75 -6.51
N ALA A 193 10.19 -19.52 -6.82
CA ALA A 193 9.58 -18.63 -5.84
C ALA A 193 8.32 -19.25 -5.20
N LYS A 194 7.50 -19.97 -5.97
CA LYS A 194 6.33 -20.71 -5.45
C LYS A 194 6.75 -21.85 -4.52
N ALA A 195 7.79 -22.60 -4.86
CA ALA A 195 8.34 -23.67 -4.03
C ALA A 195 8.90 -23.11 -2.71
N SER A 196 9.67 -22.02 -2.77
CA SER A 196 10.18 -21.34 -1.59
C SER A 196 9.06 -20.79 -0.69
N LYS A 197 7.97 -20.25 -1.25
CA LYS A 197 6.76 -19.88 -0.48
C LYS A 197 6.09 -21.08 0.22
N ALA A 198 6.27 -22.29 -0.29
CA ALA A 198 5.75 -23.52 0.30
C ALA A 198 6.70 -24.13 1.34
N LEU A 199 7.97 -23.68 1.39
CA LEU A 199 9.02 -24.24 2.24
C LEU A 199 8.62 -24.30 3.72
N ASN A 200 8.06 -23.23 4.29
CA ASN A 200 7.61 -23.22 5.68
C ASN A 200 6.52 -24.25 5.97
N LYS A 201 5.60 -24.44 5.02
CA LYS A 201 4.55 -25.46 5.14
C LYS A 201 5.15 -26.86 5.08
N ASP A 202 6.17 -27.07 4.25
CA ASP A 202 6.84 -28.35 4.13
C ASP A 202 7.67 -28.66 5.37
N ILE A 203 8.48 -27.72 5.86
CA ILE A 203 9.19 -27.83 7.15
C ILE A 203 8.20 -28.17 8.28
N GLN A 204 7.10 -27.44 8.38
CA GLN A 204 6.09 -27.69 9.42
C GLN A 204 5.51 -29.11 9.33
N LYS A 205 5.27 -29.64 8.12
CA LYS A 205 4.80 -31.04 7.98
C LYS A 205 5.85 -32.02 8.49
N GLU A 206 7.12 -31.79 8.17
CA GLU A 206 8.21 -32.68 8.58
C GLU A 206 8.40 -32.67 10.10
N VAL A 207 8.34 -31.50 10.74
CA VAL A 207 8.39 -31.36 12.20
C VAL A 207 7.20 -32.06 12.87
N ILE A 208 5.99 -31.93 12.31
CA ILE A 208 4.81 -32.66 12.81
C ILE A 208 4.98 -34.19 12.66
N SER A 209 5.56 -34.64 11.55
CA SER A 209 5.86 -36.07 11.34
C SER A 209 6.89 -36.58 12.35
N ALA A 210 7.94 -35.78 12.63
CA ALA A 210 8.92 -36.07 13.67
C ALA A 210 8.25 -36.19 15.05
N TYR A 211 7.35 -35.28 15.38
CA TYR A 211 6.63 -35.29 16.67
C TYR A 211 5.76 -36.54 16.83
N LYS A 212 5.04 -36.93 15.77
CA LYS A 212 4.25 -38.17 15.76
C LYS A 212 5.11 -39.41 15.91
N LEU A 213 6.27 -39.43 15.26
CA LEU A 213 7.20 -40.55 15.34
C LEU A 213 7.78 -40.68 16.76
N ALA A 214 8.26 -39.57 17.34
CA ALA A 214 8.78 -39.53 18.71
C ALA A 214 7.77 -40.04 19.74
N ALA A 215 6.50 -39.64 19.63
CA ALA A 215 5.43 -40.16 20.47
C ALA A 215 5.22 -41.67 20.29
N SER A 216 5.20 -42.15 19.05
CA SER A 216 4.98 -43.57 18.74
C SER A 216 6.12 -44.47 19.22
N THR A 217 7.37 -43.98 19.24
CA THR A 217 8.53 -44.74 19.75
C THR A 217 8.42 -45.06 21.23
N GLU A 218 7.69 -44.23 22.00
CA GLU A 218 7.40 -44.47 23.42
C GLU A 218 6.04 -45.14 23.66
N GLY A 219 5.40 -45.66 22.60
CA GLY A 219 4.08 -46.28 22.71
C GLY A 219 2.95 -45.29 23.01
N THR A 220 3.18 -43.98 22.83
CA THR A 220 2.17 -42.95 23.07
C THR A 220 1.49 -42.52 21.77
N THR A 221 0.25 -42.04 21.88
CA THR A 221 -0.50 -41.47 20.75
C THR A 221 -0.80 -40.00 21.01
N LEU A 222 -0.65 -39.18 19.98
CA LEU A 222 -0.93 -37.75 20.05
C LEU A 222 -2.38 -37.48 19.66
N SER A 223 -3.06 -36.67 20.46
CA SER A 223 -4.36 -36.10 20.11
C SER A 223 -4.26 -35.06 18.99
N LYS A 224 -5.38 -34.79 18.32
CA LYS A 224 -5.46 -33.72 17.30
C LYS A 224 -5.16 -32.34 17.89
N SER A 225 -5.53 -32.09 19.15
CA SER A 225 -5.27 -30.84 19.86
C SER A 225 -3.77 -30.64 20.11
N GLU A 226 -3.05 -31.67 20.53
CA GLU A 226 -1.60 -31.60 20.75
C GLU A 226 -0.84 -31.31 19.46
N VAL A 227 -1.20 -31.99 18.36
CA VAL A 227 -0.60 -31.71 17.04
C VAL A 227 -0.90 -30.26 16.60
N LYS A 228 -2.11 -29.76 16.88
CA LYS A 228 -2.49 -28.38 16.56
C LYS A 228 -1.74 -27.35 17.42
N ALA A 229 -1.49 -27.66 18.69
CA ALA A 229 -0.71 -26.83 19.60
C ALA A 229 0.75 -26.76 19.13
N LEU A 230 1.43 -27.89 18.97
CA LEU A 230 2.82 -27.93 18.46
C LEU A 230 2.96 -27.20 17.12
N LYS A 231 2.01 -27.40 16.20
CA LYS A 231 1.97 -26.68 14.92
C LYS A 231 1.95 -25.16 15.11
N LYS A 232 1.11 -24.67 16.04
CA LYS A 232 0.96 -23.24 16.34
C LYS A 232 2.23 -22.69 16.99
N ASP A 233 2.77 -23.42 17.96
CA ASP A 233 3.94 -23.00 18.73
C ASP A 233 5.18 -22.98 17.83
N PHE A 234 5.40 -24.01 17.02
CA PHE A 234 6.43 -24.03 15.98
C PHE A 234 6.38 -22.79 15.08
N GLN A 235 5.19 -22.47 14.56
CA GLN A 235 5.01 -21.30 13.69
C GLN A 235 5.26 -19.99 14.44
N GLN A 236 4.89 -19.91 15.72
CA GLN A 236 5.13 -18.75 16.56
C GLN A 236 6.62 -18.54 16.80
N HIS A 237 7.38 -19.58 17.19
CA HIS A 237 8.83 -19.50 17.38
C HIS A 237 9.57 -19.16 16.09
N MET A 238 9.18 -19.77 14.95
CA MET A 238 9.76 -19.40 13.65
C MET A 238 9.53 -17.92 13.33
N SER A 239 8.29 -17.43 13.50
CA SER A 239 7.95 -16.04 13.19
C SER A 239 8.67 -15.06 14.12
N ALA A 240 8.81 -15.41 15.40
CA ALA A 240 9.53 -14.61 16.39
C ALA A 240 11.02 -14.50 16.03
N HIS A 241 11.67 -15.61 15.69
CA HIS A 241 13.08 -15.62 15.31
C HIS A 241 13.33 -14.82 14.02
N ILE A 242 12.51 -15.00 12.98
CA ILE A 242 12.62 -14.19 11.75
C ILE A 242 12.47 -12.71 12.07
N THR A 243 11.50 -12.34 12.89
CA THR A 243 11.27 -10.95 13.30
C THR A 243 12.47 -10.38 14.04
N GLN A 244 13.01 -11.12 15.01
CA GLN A 244 14.18 -10.73 15.78
C GLN A 244 15.37 -10.49 14.84
N THR A 245 15.73 -11.46 14.00
CA THR A 245 16.84 -11.34 13.05
C THR A 245 16.66 -10.14 12.12
N LEU A 246 15.45 -9.90 11.60
CA LEU A 246 15.20 -8.74 10.74
C LEU A 246 15.38 -7.42 11.49
N ASN A 247 14.96 -7.36 12.75
CA ASN A 247 15.03 -6.13 13.56
C ASN A 247 16.47 -5.85 14.04
N THR A 248 17.28 -6.88 14.30
CA THR A 248 18.65 -6.74 14.83
C THR A 248 19.74 -6.74 13.75
N THR A 249 19.42 -7.06 12.50
CA THR A 249 20.40 -6.99 11.40
C THR A 249 20.58 -5.56 10.92
N LYS A 250 21.72 -4.95 11.25
CA LYS A 250 22.04 -3.55 10.88
C LYS A 250 21.88 -3.28 9.38
N ASP A 251 22.38 -4.16 8.52
CA ASP A 251 22.40 -3.96 7.06
C ASP A 251 21.01 -3.83 6.41
N ASN A 252 19.96 -4.30 7.11
CA ASN A 252 18.58 -4.14 6.67
C ASN A 252 18.09 -2.69 6.82
N TRP A 253 18.63 -1.95 7.78
CA TRP A 253 18.13 -0.65 8.23
C TRP A 253 19.15 0.46 7.97
N GLN A 254 19.49 0.63 6.69
CA GLN A 254 20.41 1.67 6.24
C GLN A 254 19.65 2.86 5.65
N THR A 255 20.21 4.04 5.84
CA THR A 255 19.81 5.23 5.09
C THR A 255 20.25 5.02 3.65
N THR A 256 19.36 5.28 2.69
CA THR A 256 19.69 5.26 1.27
C THR A 256 19.50 6.64 0.69
N THR A 257 20.41 7.05 -0.19
CA THR A 257 20.33 8.29 -0.95
C THR A 257 20.53 7.98 -2.43
N GLU A 258 19.61 8.44 -3.26
CA GLU A 258 19.63 8.23 -4.71
C GLU A 258 19.46 9.57 -5.41
N THR A 259 20.26 9.79 -6.45
CA THR A 259 20.23 11.03 -7.23
C THR A 259 19.83 10.75 -8.67
N VAL A 260 18.81 11.47 -9.14
CA VAL A 260 18.29 11.41 -10.50
C VAL A 260 18.48 12.78 -11.16
N LYS A 261 18.96 12.78 -12.40
CA LYS A 261 19.11 13.97 -13.22
C LYS A 261 18.15 13.87 -14.40
N LEU A 262 17.32 14.90 -14.59
CA LEU A 262 16.42 15.01 -15.72
C LEU A 262 17.03 16.03 -16.70
N ASP A 263 17.47 15.54 -17.86
CA ASP A 263 17.99 16.41 -18.91
C ASP A 263 16.86 17.19 -19.62
N ALA A 264 17.24 18.11 -20.51
CA ALA A 264 16.29 18.96 -21.23
C ALA A 264 15.33 18.13 -22.11
N ALA A 265 15.79 17.00 -22.68
CA ALA A 265 14.96 16.14 -23.52
C ALA A 265 13.88 15.44 -22.69
N THR A 266 14.26 14.87 -21.55
CA THR A 266 13.37 14.25 -20.57
C THR A 266 12.33 15.23 -20.07
N GLN A 267 12.75 16.45 -19.71
CA GLN A 267 11.81 17.49 -19.25
C GLN A 267 10.79 17.90 -20.33
N ARG A 268 11.20 17.99 -21.60
CA ARG A 268 10.27 18.23 -22.72
C ARG A 268 9.28 17.09 -22.91
N GLU A 269 9.71 15.84 -22.80
CA GLU A 269 8.81 14.66 -22.84
C GLU A 269 7.80 14.65 -21.68
N LEU A 270 8.17 15.25 -20.54
CA LEU A 270 7.29 15.45 -19.39
C LEU A 270 6.37 16.68 -19.53
N GLY A 271 6.51 17.46 -20.60
CA GLY A 271 5.62 18.58 -20.94
C GLY A 271 6.19 19.99 -20.68
N ALA A 272 7.49 20.13 -20.41
CA ALA A 272 8.13 21.44 -20.32
C ALA A 272 7.95 22.20 -21.65
N SER A 273 7.33 23.38 -21.58
CA SER A 273 6.88 24.16 -22.76
C SER A 273 7.27 25.64 -22.73
N GLY A 274 8.19 26.03 -21.84
CA GLY A 274 8.69 27.42 -21.77
C GLY A 274 9.62 27.80 -22.93
N ASP A 275 9.74 29.11 -23.18
CA ASP A 275 10.57 29.69 -24.25
C ASP A 275 12.08 29.50 -24.01
N ALA A 276 12.48 29.33 -22.75
CA ALA A 276 13.85 29.02 -22.37
C ALA A 276 14.15 27.52 -22.50
N THR A 277 15.34 27.18 -23.00
CA THR A 277 15.78 25.77 -23.00
C THR A 277 15.89 25.28 -21.56
N PRO A 278 15.17 24.19 -21.17
CA PRO A 278 15.26 23.66 -19.82
C PRO A 278 16.70 23.27 -19.49
N THR A 279 17.22 23.71 -18.34
CA THR A 279 18.50 23.25 -17.81
C THR A 279 18.32 21.88 -17.13
N GLU A 280 19.40 21.10 -17.01
CA GLU A 280 19.38 19.85 -16.23
C GLU A 280 18.84 20.12 -14.81
N ARG A 281 17.93 19.27 -14.34
CA ARG A 281 17.42 19.29 -12.97
C ARG A 281 17.88 18.08 -12.20
N THR A 282 18.28 18.30 -10.95
CA THR A 282 18.76 17.24 -10.07
C THR A 282 17.78 17.01 -8.92
N PHE A 283 17.38 15.76 -8.73
CA PHE A 283 16.56 15.34 -7.61
C PHE A 283 17.34 14.37 -6.74
N THR A 284 17.38 14.61 -5.44
CA THR A 284 17.98 13.72 -4.44
C THR A 284 16.89 13.18 -3.53
N ALA A 285 16.71 11.87 -3.54
CA ALA A 285 15.79 11.18 -2.65
C ALA A 285 16.57 10.48 -1.54
N THR A 286 16.21 10.75 -0.29
CA THR A 286 16.80 10.10 0.89
C THR A 286 15.73 9.34 1.64
N THR A 287 16.04 8.17 2.17
CA THR A 287 15.12 7.38 2.99
C THR A 287 15.86 6.92 4.24
N THR A 288 15.40 7.38 5.41
CA THR A 288 16.08 7.21 6.70
C THR A 288 15.18 6.42 7.66
N PRO A 289 15.64 5.29 8.21
CA PRO A 289 14.85 4.52 9.18
C PRO A 289 14.81 5.24 10.53
N ALA A 290 13.74 5.01 11.31
CA ALA A 290 13.57 5.62 12.62
C ALA A 290 14.76 5.45 13.57
N ALA A 291 15.41 4.28 13.55
CA ALA A 291 16.60 4.02 14.37
C ALA A 291 17.82 4.90 14.03
N LYS A 292 17.78 5.64 12.93
CA LYS A 292 18.81 6.58 12.49
C LYS A 292 18.34 8.04 12.50
N LEU A 293 17.15 8.31 13.03
CA LEU A 293 16.72 9.67 13.33
C LEU A 293 17.24 10.03 14.72
N GLY A 294 18.02 11.11 14.86
CA GLY A 294 18.70 11.43 16.12
C GLY A 294 17.76 11.46 17.34
N ALA A 295 16.53 11.95 17.17
CA ALA A 295 15.52 11.99 18.23
C ALA A 295 15.01 10.61 18.70
N LEU A 296 15.12 9.56 17.87
CA LEU A 296 14.62 8.21 18.14
C LEU A 296 15.75 7.18 18.31
N GLU A 297 16.95 7.47 17.84
CA GLU A 297 18.08 6.55 17.79
C GLU A 297 18.35 5.87 19.14
N VAL A 298 18.40 6.62 20.24
CA VAL A 298 18.67 6.09 21.59
C VAL A 298 17.62 5.06 22.02
N GLY A 299 16.34 5.27 21.67
CA GLY A 299 15.27 4.32 21.98
C GLY A 299 15.49 2.98 21.29
N TYR A 300 15.85 3.02 20.01
CA TYR A 300 16.15 1.81 19.24
C TYR A 300 17.43 1.10 19.72
N GLN A 301 18.48 1.85 20.07
CA GLN A 301 19.72 1.30 20.65
C GLN A 301 19.46 0.61 21.99
N THR A 302 18.64 1.21 22.86
CA THR A 302 18.27 0.63 24.17
C THR A 302 17.54 -0.70 24.01
N SER A 303 16.69 -0.81 22.99
CA SER A 303 15.97 -2.03 22.65
C SER A 303 16.80 -3.01 21.81
N GLU A 304 18.08 -2.73 21.55
CA GLU A 304 19.00 -3.50 20.70
C GLU A 304 18.44 -3.76 19.28
N LYS A 305 17.69 -2.79 18.74
CA LYS A 305 17.02 -2.88 17.43
C LYS A 305 17.61 -1.85 16.48
N HIS A 306 17.72 -2.21 15.20
CA HIS A 306 18.05 -1.28 14.12
C HIS A 306 16.82 -0.85 13.31
N GLY A 307 15.66 -1.45 13.59
CA GLY A 307 14.35 -1.06 13.09
C GLY A 307 13.32 -2.15 13.38
N ILE A 308 12.05 -1.89 13.05
CA ILE A 308 10.95 -2.82 13.32
C ILE A 308 10.34 -3.33 12.02
N SER A 309 10.58 -4.59 11.71
CA SER A 309 10.04 -5.24 10.52
C SER A 309 8.52 -5.46 10.59
N SER A 310 7.90 -5.56 9.42
CA SER A 310 6.44 -5.77 9.30
C SER A 310 5.89 -7.07 9.91
N THR A 311 6.74 -8.01 10.33
CA THR A 311 6.30 -9.24 11.03
C THR A 311 6.06 -9.01 12.52
N ALA A 312 6.54 -7.90 13.09
CA ALA A 312 6.40 -7.54 14.50
C ALA A 312 4.98 -7.02 14.82
N THR A 313 3.96 -7.83 14.55
CA THR A 313 2.55 -7.44 14.69
C THR A 313 2.13 -7.12 16.13
N SER A 314 2.88 -7.61 17.11
CA SER A 314 2.68 -7.38 18.54
C SER A 314 3.64 -6.37 19.17
N GLU A 315 4.51 -5.71 18.40
CA GLU A 315 5.46 -4.71 18.94
C GLU A 315 4.71 -3.58 19.66
N THR A 316 5.13 -3.14 20.83
CA THR A 316 4.41 -2.09 21.58
C THR A 316 5.29 -0.91 21.93
N GLU A 317 6.59 -1.00 21.72
CA GLU A 317 7.53 0.05 22.06
C GLU A 317 7.77 0.97 20.86
N HIS A 318 7.96 0.35 19.69
CA HIS A 318 8.41 1.04 18.48
C HIS A 318 7.44 0.90 17.30
N ALA A 319 7.36 1.94 16.48
CA ALA A 319 6.55 1.97 15.26
C ALA A 319 7.11 0.98 14.22
N VAL A 320 6.21 0.12 13.73
CA VAL A 320 6.52 -0.87 12.70
C VAL A 320 6.83 -0.17 11.38
N ASN A 321 7.94 -0.50 10.74
CA ASN A 321 8.38 0.06 9.46
C ASN A 321 8.32 1.59 9.43
N LEU A 322 8.79 2.25 10.48
CA LEU A 322 8.87 3.72 10.54
C LEU A 322 10.10 4.23 9.78
N TRP A 323 9.85 5.10 8.80
CA TRP A 323 10.87 5.74 7.96
C TRP A 323 10.48 7.19 7.67
N VAL A 324 11.48 8.05 7.47
CA VAL A 324 11.32 9.35 6.82
C VAL A 324 11.81 9.21 5.37
N SER A 325 10.98 9.61 4.41
CA SER A 325 11.23 9.53 2.97
C SER A 325 11.20 10.93 2.37
N GLU A 326 12.34 11.37 1.85
CA GLU A 326 12.55 12.74 1.36
C GLU A 326 12.78 12.77 -0.15
N LEU A 327 12.47 13.91 -0.76
CA LEU A 327 12.84 14.30 -2.10
C LEU A 327 13.18 15.80 -2.10
N LYS A 328 14.40 16.13 -2.54
CA LYS A 328 14.86 17.50 -2.72
C LYS A 328 15.20 17.72 -4.20
N GLY A 329 14.59 18.73 -4.81
CA GLY A 329 14.90 19.26 -6.14
C GLY A 329 15.39 20.71 -6.05
N ASP A 330 15.34 21.46 -7.15
CA ASP A 330 15.71 22.87 -7.12
C ASP A 330 14.64 23.68 -6.37
N THR A 331 13.37 23.34 -6.61
CA THR A 331 12.21 23.96 -5.93
C THR A 331 11.29 22.96 -5.24
N THR A 332 11.50 21.67 -5.46
CA THR A 332 10.80 20.61 -4.75
C THR A 332 11.43 20.38 -3.38
N SER A 333 10.61 20.44 -2.33
CA SER A 333 10.93 19.88 -1.02
C SER A 333 9.75 19.01 -0.58
N TYR A 334 10.04 17.75 -0.27
CA TYR A 334 9.06 16.79 0.23
C TYR A 334 9.72 15.89 1.26
N ALA A 335 9.02 15.69 2.37
CA ALA A 335 9.45 14.80 3.45
C ALA A 335 8.22 14.14 4.07
N ALA A 336 8.02 12.84 3.80
CA ALA A 336 6.91 12.07 4.33
C ALA A 336 7.36 11.02 5.34
N VAL A 337 6.53 10.81 6.35
CA VAL A 337 6.71 9.72 7.32
C VAL A 337 5.97 8.49 6.82
N ARG A 338 6.65 7.34 6.73
CA ARG A 338 6.06 6.07 6.31
C ARG A 338 6.04 5.11 7.47
N HIS A 339 4.90 4.44 7.70
CA HIS A 339 4.78 3.48 8.80
C HIS A 339 3.76 2.36 8.58
N GLY A 340 3.88 1.30 9.36
CA GLY A 340 2.85 0.28 9.56
C GLY A 340 1.69 0.82 10.38
N VAL A 341 0.57 0.09 10.44
CA VAL A 341 -0.57 0.52 11.26
C VAL A 341 -0.15 0.66 12.72
N ASN A 342 -0.49 1.78 13.36
CA ASN A 342 -0.07 2.05 14.74
C ASN A 342 -0.72 1.09 15.74
N TYR A 343 -1.89 0.53 15.43
CA TYR A 343 -2.51 -0.45 16.31
C TYR A 343 -1.77 -1.80 16.30
N PRO A 344 -1.21 -2.28 17.43
CA PRO A 344 -0.45 -3.53 17.52
C PRO A 344 -1.39 -4.75 17.54
N PHE A 345 -1.97 -5.06 16.39
CA PHE A 345 -3.02 -6.09 16.24
C PHE A 345 -2.59 -7.54 16.55
N GLY A 346 -1.30 -7.78 16.77
CA GLY A 346 -0.77 -9.05 17.26
C GLY A 346 -0.94 -9.24 18.77
N VAL A 347 -1.10 -8.17 19.54
CA VAL A 347 -1.42 -8.21 20.97
C VAL A 347 -2.86 -8.72 21.14
N LYS A 348 -3.00 -9.93 21.67
CA LYS A 348 -4.30 -10.59 21.89
C LYS A 348 -4.60 -10.64 23.38
N HIS A 349 -5.88 -10.49 23.71
CA HIS A 349 -6.39 -10.63 25.09
C HIS A 349 -5.82 -9.63 26.11
N ASN A 350 -5.16 -8.56 25.66
CA ASN A 350 -4.71 -7.45 26.50
C ASN A 350 -4.96 -6.13 25.77
N ALA A 351 -6.12 -5.52 26.00
CA ALA A 351 -6.55 -4.30 25.31
C ALA A 351 -5.75 -3.07 25.76
N ASP A 352 -5.34 -3.02 27.02
CA ASP A 352 -4.58 -1.90 27.59
C ASP A 352 -3.17 -1.85 27.01
N LEU A 353 -2.49 -3.00 26.93
CA LEU A 353 -1.20 -3.10 26.26
C LEU A 353 -1.30 -2.76 24.76
N ALA A 354 -2.39 -3.14 24.10
CA ALA A 354 -2.61 -2.78 22.70
C ALA A 354 -2.85 -1.27 22.52
N LYS A 355 -3.55 -0.63 23.48
CA LYS A 355 -3.77 0.82 23.50
C LYS A 355 -2.45 1.56 23.74
N GLU A 356 -1.71 1.19 24.78
CA GLU A 356 -0.40 1.77 25.10
C GLU A 356 0.57 1.62 23.93
N GLY A 357 0.63 0.43 23.33
CA GLY A 357 1.45 0.21 22.15
C GLY A 357 1.03 1.08 20.96
N ALA A 358 -0.26 1.34 20.76
CA ALA A 358 -0.71 2.26 19.74
C ALA A 358 -0.29 3.72 20.03
N ASP A 359 -0.30 4.12 21.32
CA ASP A 359 0.10 5.46 21.77
C ASP A 359 1.61 5.67 21.58
N ASN A 360 2.45 4.71 21.99
CA ASN A 360 3.90 4.74 21.82
C ASN A 360 4.30 4.84 20.34
N ARG A 361 3.75 3.97 19.50
CA ARG A 361 4.00 3.99 18.06
C ARG A 361 3.57 5.30 17.41
N THR A 362 2.45 5.87 17.85
CA THR A 362 1.96 7.17 17.34
C THR A 362 2.89 8.31 17.74
N ARG A 363 3.43 8.30 18.97
CA ARG A 363 4.42 9.28 19.43
C ARG A 363 5.70 9.25 18.60
N GLU A 364 6.18 8.07 18.21
CA GLU A 364 7.33 7.98 17.30
C GLU A 364 7.03 8.54 15.90
N VAL A 365 5.82 8.32 15.36
CA VAL A 365 5.41 8.91 14.07
C VAL A 365 5.38 10.44 14.16
N VAL A 366 4.84 11.02 15.24
CA VAL A 366 4.85 12.47 15.48
C VAL A 366 6.27 13.00 15.64
N THR A 367 7.13 12.27 16.35
CA THR A 367 8.55 12.63 16.52
C THR A 367 9.29 12.62 15.18
N ALA A 368 9.04 11.61 14.34
CA ALA A 368 9.60 11.53 13.00
C ALA A 368 9.10 12.67 12.10
N ALA A 369 7.82 13.06 12.24
CA ALA A 369 7.24 14.20 11.51
C ALA A 369 7.89 15.53 11.94
N ALA A 370 8.07 15.77 13.24
CA ALA A 370 8.76 16.96 13.73
C ALA A 370 10.23 17.02 13.27
N SER A 371 10.88 15.85 13.17
CA SER A 371 12.25 15.74 12.65
C SER A 371 12.39 16.16 11.17
N THR A 372 11.29 16.26 10.41
CA THR A 372 11.33 16.82 9.04
C THR A 372 11.17 18.34 9.00
N LYS A 373 10.94 18.97 10.16
CA LYS A 373 10.59 20.38 10.34
C LYS A 373 11.61 21.12 11.21
N THR A 374 12.82 20.62 11.34
CA THR A 374 13.82 21.14 12.29
C THR A 374 14.16 22.60 12.06
N SER A 375 14.37 23.02 10.80
CA SER A 375 14.61 24.43 10.47
C SER A 375 13.41 25.32 10.79
N ASP A 376 12.19 24.86 10.47
CA ASP A 376 10.94 25.58 10.75
C ASP A 376 10.75 25.75 12.27
N ILE A 377 11.08 24.71 13.05
CA ILE A 377 11.04 24.72 14.51
C ILE A 377 12.07 25.71 15.08
N VAL A 378 13.30 25.73 14.55
CA VAL A 378 14.34 26.67 14.98
C VAL A 378 13.89 28.11 14.74
N GLN A 379 13.37 28.40 13.54
CA GLN A 379 12.85 29.72 13.18
C GLN A 379 11.68 30.11 14.10
N TRP A 380 10.71 29.23 14.28
CA TRP A 380 9.55 29.46 15.15
C TRP A 380 9.95 29.82 16.58
N ARG A 381 10.93 29.12 17.15
CA ARG A 381 11.43 29.39 18.51
C ARG A 381 12.13 30.73 18.61
N ALA A 382 12.80 31.19 17.55
CA ALA A 382 13.41 32.50 17.51
C ALA A 382 12.34 33.61 17.48
N ASP A 383 11.28 33.41 16.70
CA ASP A 383 10.18 34.36 16.55
C ASP A 383 9.24 34.39 17.78
N HIS A 384 9.17 33.27 18.53
CA HIS A 384 8.31 33.10 19.71
C HIS A 384 9.12 32.74 20.98
N PRO A 385 9.96 33.66 21.51
CA PRO A 385 10.86 33.38 22.62
C PRO A 385 10.15 33.05 23.94
N ASN A 386 8.84 33.31 24.03
CA ASN A 386 8.01 32.98 25.20
C ASN A 386 7.63 31.50 25.29
N GLY A 387 8.06 30.67 24.33
CA GLY A 387 7.87 29.21 24.36
C GLY A 387 6.53 28.74 23.82
N GLU A 388 5.95 29.45 22.86
CA GLU A 388 4.74 29.01 22.15
C GLU A 388 4.99 27.71 21.40
N PRO A 389 4.04 26.75 21.43
CA PRO A 389 4.22 25.47 20.78
C PRO A 389 4.29 25.63 19.26
N PHE A 390 5.23 24.93 18.62
CA PHE A 390 5.34 24.93 17.16
C PHE A 390 4.13 24.22 16.52
N PRO A 391 3.40 24.84 15.59
CA PRO A 391 2.25 24.21 14.95
C PRO A 391 2.69 23.07 14.03
N LEU A 392 2.49 21.82 14.48
CA LEU A 392 2.85 20.62 13.73
C LEU A 392 1.60 19.98 13.12
N LYS A 393 1.32 20.33 11.87
CA LYS A 393 0.24 19.73 11.08
C LYS A 393 0.71 18.45 10.40
N ILE A 394 -0.05 17.37 10.56
CA ILE A 394 0.21 16.06 9.95
C ILE A 394 -1.02 15.60 9.19
N VAL A 395 -0.85 15.21 7.92
CA VAL A 395 -1.91 14.58 7.13
C VAL A 395 -1.62 13.09 7.02
N SER A 396 -2.28 12.29 7.87
CA SER A 396 -2.10 10.84 7.88
C SER A 396 -3.00 10.18 6.83
N THR A 397 -2.41 9.51 5.85
CA THR A 397 -3.12 8.76 4.80
C THR A 397 -3.00 7.25 5.03
N SER A 398 -4.03 6.65 5.64
CA SER A 398 -4.13 5.19 5.78
C SER A 398 -4.57 4.54 4.47
N LEU A 399 -3.79 3.57 4.00
CA LEU A 399 -4.09 2.75 2.82
C LEU A 399 -4.74 1.41 3.19
N LEU A 400 -5.20 1.26 4.44
CA LEU A 400 -5.97 0.10 4.87
C LEU A 400 -7.40 0.18 4.33
N THR A 401 -7.87 -0.93 3.76
CA THR A 401 -9.29 -1.11 3.48
C THR A 401 -9.96 -1.49 4.80
N ALA A 402 -10.72 -0.57 5.39
CA ALA A 402 -11.39 -0.71 6.69
C ALA A 402 -12.58 -1.70 6.65
N ALA A 403 -12.32 -2.92 6.19
CA ALA A 403 -13.27 -4.01 6.08
C ALA A 403 -12.90 -5.14 7.04
N SER A 404 -13.92 -5.79 7.63
CA SER A 404 -13.73 -6.93 8.55
C SER A 404 -12.70 -6.61 9.66
N LYS A 405 -11.71 -7.47 9.91
CA LYS A 405 -10.66 -7.29 10.92
C LYS A 405 -9.83 -6.01 10.73
N ALA A 406 -9.62 -5.57 9.49
CA ALA A 406 -8.83 -4.37 9.23
C ALA A 406 -9.53 -3.10 9.73
N LYS A 407 -10.87 -3.11 9.88
CA LYS A 407 -11.61 -2.03 10.52
C LYS A 407 -11.19 -1.82 11.97
N THR A 408 -10.96 -2.90 12.72
CA THR A 408 -10.50 -2.79 14.12
C THR A 408 -9.12 -2.13 14.20
N TYR A 409 -8.22 -2.47 13.29
CA TYR A 409 -6.86 -1.91 13.28
C TYR A 409 -6.89 -0.42 12.92
N GLU A 410 -7.73 -0.09 11.93
CA GLU A 410 -7.96 1.29 11.51
C GLU A 410 -8.56 2.10 12.67
N THR A 411 -9.68 1.66 13.26
CA THR A 411 -10.29 2.35 14.41
C THR A 411 -9.34 2.47 15.60
N GLY A 412 -8.51 1.46 15.87
CA GLY A 412 -7.49 1.51 16.92
C GLY A 412 -6.43 2.59 16.68
N GLN A 413 -5.99 2.73 15.42
CA GLN A 413 -5.07 3.79 14.99
C GLN A 413 -5.73 5.17 15.07
N GLN A 414 -6.96 5.31 14.59
CA GLN A 414 -7.69 6.59 14.64
C GLN A 414 -7.83 7.10 16.07
N LYS A 415 -8.17 6.21 17.02
CA LYS A 415 -8.20 6.57 18.44
C LYS A 415 -6.84 6.99 19.00
N ALA A 416 -5.73 6.46 18.48
CA ALA A 416 -4.39 6.87 18.91
C ALA A 416 -4.05 8.26 18.35
N TRP A 417 -4.48 8.57 17.13
CA TRP A 417 -4.42 9.92 16.59
C TRP A 417 -5.23 10.91 17.44
N ASP A 418 -6.46 10.56 17.82
CA ASP A 418 -7.30 11.43 18.67
C ASP A 418 -6.63 11.76 20.02
N ARG A 419 -5.88 10.81 20.58
CA ARG A 419 -5.21 10.98 21.88
C ARG A 419 -3.92 11.82 21.82
N ILE A 420 -3.29 11.95 20.65
CA ILE A 420 -2.03 12.71 20.50
C ILE A 420 -2.25 14.16 20.05
N GLN A 421 -3.48 14.53 19.68
CA GLN A 421 -3.83 15.92 19.31
C GLN A 421 -3.51 16.90 20.44
N GLY A 422 -3.21 18.15 20.08
CA GLY A 422 -2.96 19.25 21.01
C GLY A 422 -1.49 19.41 21.40
N GLU A 423 -1.22 20.21 22.43
CA GLU A 423 0.14 20.48 22.91
C GLU A 423 0.82 19.19 23.39
N GLN A 424 1.96 18.87 22.79
CA GLN A 424 2.85 17.76 23.14
C GLN A 424 4.25 18.29 23.39
N THR A 425 4.98 17.65 24.31
CA THR A 425 6.43 17.80 24.41
C THR A 425 7.09 16.57 23.77
N ILE A 426 7.92 16.80 22.76
CA ILE A 426 8.62 15.75 22.01
C ILE A 426 10.09 16.09 21.86
N LYS A 427 10.92 15.06 21.66
CA LYS A 427 12.34 15.25 21.36
C LYS A 427 12.53 15.49 19.86
N VAL A 428 13.36 16.45 19.50
CA VAL A 428 13.74 16.75 18.12
C VAL A 428 15.24 16.99 18.08
N ASP A 429 15.92 16.41 17.08
CA ASP A 429 17.34 16.68 16.85
C ASP A 429 17.49 17.97 16.03
N LEU A 430 17.77 19.08 16.72
CA LEU A 430 17.82 20.41 16.11
C LEU A 430 19.23 20.71 15.59
N PRO A 431 19.38 21.33 14.40
CA PRO A 431 20.67 21.80 13.89
C PRO A 431 21.42 22.62 14.94
N ASP A 432 22.72 22.36 15.08
CA ASP A 432 23.66 23.06 15.98
C ASP A 432 23.36 22.97 17.49
N VAL A 433 22.23 22.37 17.91
CA VAL A 433 21.82 22.22 19.31
C VAL A 433 21.84 20.74 19.73
N GLY A 434 21.48 19.84 18.81
CA GLY A 434 21.29 18.41 19.09
C GLY A 434 19.88 18.08 19.59
N VAL A 435 19.73 16.87 20.14
CA VAL A 435 18.45 16.35 20.65
C VAL A 435 17.93 17.19 21.82
N THR A 436 16.81 17.88 21.57
CA THR A 436 16.21 18.86 22.48
C THR A 436 14.71 18.59 22.64
N GLU A 437 14.16 18.86 23.82
CA GLU A 437 12.70 18.86 24.02
C GLU A 437 12.07 20.12 23.43
N VAL A 438 11.04 19.93 22.61
CA VAL A 438 10.30 20.97 21.92
C VAL A 438 8.82 20.81 22.20
N LYS A 439 8.14 21.92 22.48
CA LYS A 439 6.68 21.99 22.53
C LYS A 439 6.14 22.10 21.11
N VAL A 440 5.21 21.23 20.75
CA VAL A 440 4.52 21.23 19.47
C VAL A 440 3.02 21.19 19.70
N GLU A 441 2.26 21.91 18.91
CA GLU A 441 0.80 21.81 18.84
C GLU A 441 0.49 20.81 17.72
N VAL A 442 0.15 19.58 18.09
CA VAL A 442 -0.06 18.50 17.12
C VAL A 442 -1.48 18.59 16.57
N GLU A 443 -1.61 18.76 15.26
CA GLU A 443 -2.87 18.64 14.55
C GLU A 443 -2.75 17.54 13.48
N VAL A 444 -3.51 16.45 13.64
CA VAL A 444 -3.53 15.35 12.68
C VAL A 444 -4.86 15.31 11.93
N LEU A 445 -4.80 15.21 10.60
CA LEU A 445 -5.92 14.86 9.72
C LEU A 445 -5.77 13.40 9.24
N PRO A 446 -6.41 12.41 9.91
CA PRO A 446 -6.10 11.00 9.68
C PRO A 446 -7.06 10.33 8.68
N PHE A 447 -6.89 10.63 7.39
CA PHE A 447 -7.63 10.00 6.28
C PHE A 447 -7.48 8.48 6.23
N SER A 448 -8.53 7.81 5.75
CA SER A 448 -8.55 6.37 5.45
C SER A 448 -9.04 6.09 4.03
N MET A 449 -8.19 5.49 3.20
CA MET A 449 -8.44 5.26 1.78
C MET A 449 -8.07 3.82 1.38
N GLY A 450 -9.07 3.00 1.12
CA GLY A 450 -8.84 1.62 0.68
C GLY A 450 -8.32 1.55 -0.77
N VAL A 451 -7.11 1.02 -0.97
CA VAL A 451 -6.48 0.91 -2.31
C VAL A 451 -6.39 -0.51 -2.88
N ASN A 452 -7.03 -1.50 -2.25
CA ASN A 452 -6.94 -2.90 -2.69
C ASN A 452 -8.08 -3.30 -3.66
N GLY A 453 -7.96 -4.46 -4.32
CA GLY A 453 -8.96 -4.97 -5.26
C GLY A 453 -10.36 -5.15 -4.66
N PHE A 454 -10.47 -5.42 -3.35
CA PHE A 454 -11.76 -5.49 -2.65
C PHE A 454 -12.37 -4.10 -2.42
N ALA A 455 -11.57 -3.06 -2.18
CA ALA A 455 -12.06 -1.68 -2.17
C ALA A 455 -12.64 -1.31 -3.55
N LYS A 456 -12.09 -1.82 -4.65
CA LYS A 456 -12.68 -1.62 -6.00
C LYS A 456 -14.00 -2.36 -6.27
N LEU A 457 -14.43 -3.28 -5.40
CA LEU A 457 -15.81 -3.83 -5.45
C LEU A 457 -16.87 -2.80 -5.02
N GLY A 458 -16.45 -1.56 -4.68
CA GLY A 458 -17.34 -0.43 -4.43
C GLY A 458 -18.25 -0.09 -5.61
N LEU A 459 -17.98 -0.61 -6.82
CA LEU A 459 -18.90 -0.57 -7.98
C LEU A 459 -20.29 -1.21 -7.71
N PHE A 460 -20.43 -2.05 -6.66
CA PHE A 460 -21.73 -2.56 -6.22
C PHE A 460 -22.40 -1.70 -5.13
N SER A 461 -21.85 -0.53 -4.80
CA SER A 461 -22.49 0.43 -3.87
C SER A 461 -23.67 1.14 -4.53
N GLY A 462 -24.78 0.39 -4.60
CA GLY A 462 -26.13 0.85 -4.91
C GLY A 462 -27.14 0.11 -4.03
N SER A 463 -28.43 0.10 -4.38
CA SER A 463 -29.51 -0.51 -3.59
C SER A 463 -29.39 -2.03 -3.31
N ILE A 464 -28.40 -2.70 -3.92
CA ILE A 464 -27.97 -4.09 -3.69
C ILE A 464 -26.79 -4.16 -2.68
N GLY A 465 -25.97 -3.10 -2.59
CA GLY A 465 -24.72 -3.03 -1.82
C GLY A 465 -24.82 -2.53 -0.38
N LYS A 466 -25.98 -2.04 0.07
CA LYS A 466 -26.13 -1.41 1.40
C LYS A 466 -25.79 -2.32 2.59
N HIS A 467 -25.82 -3.65 2.41
CA HIS A 467 -25.48 -4.62 3.48
C HIS A 467 -24.26 -5.51 3.18
N LEU A 468 -23.94 -5.78 1.90
CA LEU A 468 -22.82 -6.64 1.51
C LEU A 468 -21.57 -5.85 1.06
N GLY A 469 -21.77 -4.68 0.45
CA GLY A 469 -20.70 -3.83 -0.07
C GLY A 469 -19.80 -3.31 1.03
N ASP A 470 -20.36 -2.69 2.06
CA ASP A 470 -19.57 -2.09 3.15
C ASP A 470 -18.77 -3.11 3.97
N ARG A 471 -19.30 -4.33 4.15
CA ARG A 471 -18.58 -5.39 4.87
C ARG A 471 -17.33 -5.86 4.11
N LEU A 472 -17.32 -5.73 2.78
CA LEU A 472 -16.23 -6.16 1.91
C LEU A 472 -15.29 -5.02 1.52
N THR A 473 -15.80 -3.78 1.41
CA THR A 473 -15.04 -2.64 0.89
C THR A 473 -14.65 -1.61 1.96
N GLY A 474 -15.41 -1.50 3.05
CA GLY A 474 -15.20 -0.49 4.09
C GLY A 474 -15.53 0.95 3.67
N TRP A 475 -16.05 1.21 2.46
CA TRP A 475 -16.21 2.57 1.94
C TRP A 475 -17.17 3.44 2.75
N LYS A 476 -18.35 2.95 3.17
CA LYS A 476 -19.23 3.80 4.01
C LYS A 476 -18.55 4.30 5.28
N TRP A 477 -17.72 3.48 5.91
CA TRP A 477 -16.98 3.93 7.09
C TRP A 477 -15.90 4.93 6.70
N ALA A 478 -15.14 4.66 5.64
CA ALA A 478 -14.09 5.55 5.15
C ALA A 478 -14.64 6.90 4.67
N ASP A 479 -15.78 6.92 3.98
CA ASP A 479 -16.42 8.13 3.46
C ASP A 479 -16.91 9.01 4.60
N ASN A 480 -17.68 8.44 5.54
CA ASN A 480 -18.15 9.17 6.70
C ASN A 480 -17.00 9.67 7.59
N HIS A 481 -15.88 8.95 7.63
CA HIS A 481 -14.68 9.36 8.37
C HIS A 481 -13.92 10.47 7.65
N ASN A 482 -13.78 10.38 6.31
CA ASN A 482 -13.00 11.33 5.53
C ASN A 482 -13.75 12.63 5.22
N GLU A 483 -15.09 12.60 5.12
CA GLU A 483 -15.91 13.78 4.79
C GLU A 483 -15.57 15.02 5.65
N PRO A 484 -15.57 14.96 6.99
CA PRO A 484 -15.18 16.11 7.81
C PRO A 484 -13.69 16.46 7.67
N LEU A 485 -12.83 15.51 7.31
CA LEU A 485 -11.40 15.75 7.11
C LEU A 485 -11.11 16.47 5.79
N ILE A 486 -11.94 16.25 4.76
CA ILE A 486 -11.87 17.01 3.50
C ILE A 486 -12.15 18.49 3.78
N GLY A 487 -13.19 18.80 4.57
CA GLY A 487 -13.48 20.19 4.96
C GLY A 487 -12.31 20.87 5.68
N LYS A 488 -11.66 20.18 6.62
CA LYS A 488 -10.45 20.70 7.29
C LYS A 488 -9.27 20.85 6.34
N LEU A 489 -9.12 19.95 5.37
CA LEU A 489 -8.09 20.07 4.35
C LEU A 489 -8.35 21.28 3.44
N ASP A 490 -9.61 21.59 3.13
CA ASP A 490 -10.00 22.80 2.39
C ASP A 490 -9.66 24.06 3.19
N GLU A 491 -9.93 24.10 4.50
CA GLU A 491 -9.52 25.20 5.38
C GLU A 491 -7.99 25.42 5.36
N MET A 492 -7.20 24.34 5.36
CA MET A 492 -5.75 24.42 5.21
C MET A 492 -5.33 24.95 3.84
N VAL A 493 -6.03 24.57 2.77
CA VAL A 493 -5.79 25.08 1.42
C VAL A 493 -6.10 26.57 1.34
N ASP A 494 -7.22 27.01 1.90
CA ASP A 494 -7.63 28.42 1.89
C ASP A 494 -6.64 29.29 2.67
N GLN A 495 -6.19 28.84 3.83
CA GLN A 495 -5.13 29.53 4.58
C GLN A 495 -3.83 29.61 3.77
N ALA A 496 -3.36 28.49 3.21
CA ALA A 496 -2.14 28.47 2.43
C ALA A 496 -2.22 29.32 1.15
N LYS A 497 -3.42 29.47 0.57
CA LYS A 497 -3.67 30.40 -0.53
C LYS A 497 -3.60 31.86 -0.07
N ALA A 498 -4.17 32.19 1.09
CA ALA A 498 -4.07 33.54 1.66
C ALA A 498 -2.61 33.92 1.93
N ASP A 499 -1.85 33.02 2.57
CA ASP A 499 -0.42 33.21 2.82
C ASP A 499 0.38 33.40 1.52
N ALA A 500 0.04 32.62 0.47
CA ALA A 500 0.67 32.73 -0.84
C ALA A 500 0.34 34.07 -1.55
N VAL A 501 -0.87 34.60 -1.37
CA VAL A 501 -1.23 35.93 -1.88
C VAL A 501 -0.41 37.01 -1.18
N GLU A 502 -0.27 36.94 0.15
CA GLU A 502 0.56 37.87 0.93
C GLU A 502 2.04 37.80 0.53
N ALA A 503 2.53 36.60 0.22
CA ALA A 503 3.89 36.37 -0.26
C ALA A 503 4.10 36.69 -1.77
N ASN A 504 3.07 37.15 -2.48
CA ASN A 504 3.08 37.39 -3.93
C ASN A 504 3.50 36.15 -4.75
N ASP A 505 2.97 34.99 -4.40
CA ASP A 505 3.15 33.70 -5.10
C ASP A 505 1.83 33.21 -5.74
N PRO A 506 1.38 33.85 -6.85
CA PRO A 506 0.19 33.41 -7.57
C PRO A 506 0.35 32.02 -8.20
N GLY A 507 1.59 31.56 -8.42
CA GLY A 507 1.88 30.20 -8.86
C GLY A 507 1.40 29.16 -7.85
N LYS A 508 1.76 29.31 -6.57
CA LYS A 508 1.29 28.44 -5.48
C LYS A 508 -0.22 28.46 -5.32
N VAL A 509 -0.85 29.64 -5.41
CA VAL A 509 -2.32 29.77 -5.37
C VAL A 509 -2.96 28.89 -6.44
N ALA A 510 -2.49 28.98 -7.70
CA ALA A 510 -3.02 28.19 -8.81
C ALA A 510 -2.78 26.67 -8.65
N ARG A 511 -1.61 26.26 -8.12
CA ARG A 511 -1.33 24.84 -7.84
C ARG A 511 -2.30 24.28 -6.79
N LEU A 512 -2.49 25.01 -5.68
CA LEU A 512 -3.41 24.64 -4.61
C LEU A 512 -4.86 24.54 -5.11
N GLU A 513 -5.33 25.50 -5.91
CA GLU A 513 -6.65 25.46 -6.54
C GLU A 513 -6.81 24.25 -7.46
N SER A 514 -5.79 23.94 -8.27
CA SER A 514 -5.84 22.80 -9.18
C SER A 514 -5.88 21.46 -8.42
N TYR A 515 -5.07 21.30 -7.37
CA TYR A 515 -5.11 20.10 -6.55
C TYR A 515 -6.44 19.93 -5.82
N SER A 516 -6.96 20.99 -5.21
CA SER A 516 -8.26 20.95 -4.53
C SER A 516 -9.39 20.61 -5.51
N THR A 517 -9.44 21.26 -6.67
CA THR A 517 -10.43 20.96 -7.71
C THR A 517 -10.38 19.49 -8.15
N GLN A 518 -9.18 18.98 -8.46
CA GLN A 518 -9.00 17.58 -8.84
C GLN A 518 -9.40 16.60 -7.72
N LEU A 519 -9.16 16.95 -6.46
CA LEU A 519 -9.55 16.14 -5.31
C LEU A 519 -11.07 16.03 -5.20
N HIS A 520 -11.77 17.17 -5.23
CA HIS A 520 -13.22 17.23 -5.15
C HIS A 520 -13.89 16.49 -6.31
N GLU A 521 -13.40 16.69 -7.54
CA GLU A 521 -13.87 15.91 -8.69
C GLU A 521 -13.67 14.40 -8.49
N ALA A 522 -12.49 13.98 -8.03
CA ALA A 522 -12.18 12.57 -7.83
C ALA A 522 -13.06 11.93 -6.75
N VAL A 523 -13.27 12.62 -5.64
CA VAL A 523 -14.11 12.17 -4.52
C VAL A 523 -15.57 12.09 -4.94
N ASN A 524 -16.11 13.15 -5.56
CA ASN A 524 -17.52 13.23 -5.99
C ASN A 524 -17.85 12.17 -7.04
N ASP A 525 -16.97 11.96 -8.01
CA ASP A 525 -17.14 10.93 -9.04
C ASP A 525 -16.84 9.52 -8.54
N GLY A 526 -16.24 9.38 -7.35
CA GLY A 526 -15.74 8.11 -6.84
C GLY A 526 -14.71 7.45 -7.78
N LYS A 527 -13.89 8.25 -8.49
CA LYS A 527 -12.91 7.77 -9.49
C LYS A 527 -11.97 6.72 -8.91
N GLN A 528 -11.52 6.89 -7.67
CA GLN A 528 -10.69 5.97 -6.90
C GLN A 528 -11.31 4.57 -6.69
N ARG A 529 -12.64 4.44 -6.83
CA ARG A 529 -13.39 3.19 -6.59
C ARG A 529 -13.62 2.37 -7.86
N ARG A 530 -13.29 2.90 -9.05
CA ARG A 530 -13.59 2.29 -10.36
C ARG A 530 -12.37 1.55 -10.94
N SER A 531 -12.59 0.51 -11.76
CA SER A 531 -11.51 -0.36 -12.29
C SER A 531 -10.45 0.42 -13.09
N ALA A 532 -10.89 1.31 -13.99
CA ALA A 532 -10.04 2.19 -14.80
C ALA A 532 -9.56 3.46 -14.05
N GLY A 533 -9.99 3.69 -12.81
CA GLY A 533 -9.54 4.83 -12.02
C GLY A 533 -8.21 4.56 -11.31
N ASN A 534 -7.34 5.57 -11.27
CA ASN A 534 -6.13 5.57 -10.44
C ASN A 534 -6.54 5.37 -8.96
N ALA A 535 -6.31 4.18 -8.41
CA ALA A 535 -6.76 3.81 -7.06
C ALA A 535 -6.06 4.63 -5.97
N TYR A 536 -4.87 5.13 -6.28
CA TYR A 536 -4.08 5.99 -5.41
C TYR A 536 -4.32 7.47 -5.69
N GLY A 537 -5.10 7.86 -6.70
CA GLY A 537 -5.20 9.26 -7.14
C GLY A 537 -5.63 10.22 -6.02
N VAL A 538 -6.71 9.91 -5.30
CA VAL A 538 -7.14 10.69 -4.13
C VAL A 538 -6.06 10.72 -3.05
N ALA A 539 -5.40 9.60 -2.77
CA ALA A 539 -4.32 9.55 -1.78
C ALA A 539 -3.11 10.41 -2.20
N VAL A 540 -2.75 10.39 -3.49
CA VAL A 540 -1.71 11.26 -4.06
C VAL A 540 -2.08 12.72 -3.91
N LEU A 541 -3.31 13.11 -4.27
CA LEU A 541 -3.79 14.49 -4.15
C LEU A 541 -3.74 14.99 -2.70
N VAL A 542 -4.22 14.19 -1.74
CA VAL A 542 -4.15 14.55 -0.32
C VAL A 542 -2.70 14.76 0.16
N ASN A 543 -1.75 13.94 -0.29
CA ASN A 543 -0.34 14.09 0.10
C ASN A 543 0.34 15.27 -0.62
N LEU A 544 -0.03 15.57 -1.87
CA LEU A 544 0.44 16.77 -2.57
C LEU A 544 -0.08 18.05 -1.90
N ILE A 545 -1.36 18.09 -1.54
CA ILE A 545 -1.95 19.22 -0.80
C ILE A 545 -1.28 19.36 0.57
N ALA A 546 -1.08 18.27 1.31
CA ALA A 546 -0.37 18.29 2.59
C ALA A 546 1.01 18.93 2.44
N ASN A 547 1.79 18.50 1.45
CA ASN A 547 3.11 19.05 1.17
C ASN A 547 3.06 20.55 0.84
N GLU A 548 2.16 20.94 -0.07
CA GLU A 548 2.03 22.33 -0.55
C GLU A 548 1.56 23.30 0.54
N THR A 549 0.72 22.83 1.46
CA THR A 549 0.22 23.57 2.64
C THR A 549 1.21 23.58 3.81
N GLY A 550 2.36 22.91 3.67
CA GLY A 550 3.41 22.86 4.69
C GLY A 550 3.18 21.80 5.78
N ALA A 551 2.09 21.05 5.74
CA ALA A 551 1.87 19.91 6.63
C ALA A 551 2.76 18.71 6.28
N VAL A 552 3.05 17.86 7.26
CA VAL A 552 3.85 16.66 7.07
C VAL A 552 2.96 15.51 6.58
N PRO A 553 3.19 14.92 5.39
CA PRO A 553 2.46 13.75 4.95
C PRO A 553 2.89 12.51 5.76
N ALA A 554 1.94 11.76 6.30
CA ALA A 554 2.20 10.50 7.01
C ALA A 554 1.47 9.33 6.33
N ILE A 555 2.20 8.47 5.63
CA ILE A 555 1.64 7.41 4.79
C ILE A 555 1.71 6.07 5.52
N ASN A 556 0.55 5.42 5.73
CA ASN A 556 0.53 4.12 6.39
C ASN A 556 -0.28 3.05 5.67
N CYS A 557 0.07 1.80 5.97
CA CYS A 557 -0.76 0.65 5.63
C CYS A 557 -0.50 -0.45 6.67
N MET A 558 -1.23 -1.57 6.63
CA MET A 558 -1.04 -2.65 7.61
C MET A 558 0.44 -3.03 7.89
N SER A 559 1.28 -3.11 6.86
CA SER A 559 2.70 -3.47 7.00
C SER A 559 3.67 -2.31 6.79
N GLY A 560 3.22 -1.12 6.36
CA GLY A 560 4.11 0.01 6.07
C GLY A 560 5.11 -0.19 4.92
N LYS A 561 4.95 -1.23 4.10
CA LYS A 561 5.92 -1.64 3.06
C LYS A 561 5.48 -1.30 1.62
N ASP A 562 4.68 -2.16 1.00
CA ASP A 562 4.45 -2.12 -0.46
C ASP A 562 3.50 -0.98 -0.88
N ARG A 563 2.36 -0.84 -0.19
CA ARG A 563 1.35 0.19 -0.52
C ARG A 563 1.83 1.59 -0.18
N THR A 564 2.53 1.73 0.95
CA THR A 564 3.14 3.02 1.34
C THR A 564 4.27 3.39 0.39
N GLY A 565 5.08 2.41 -0.05
CA GLY A 565 6.15 2.64 -1.03
C GLY A 565 5.64 3.04 -2.40
N TYR A 566 4.52 2.47 -2.85
CA TYR A 566 3.89 2.90 -4.09
C TYR A 566 3.34 4.32 -4.00
N LEU A 567 2.65 4.69 -2.91
CA LEU A 567 2.12 6.04 -2.75
C LEU A 567 3.26 7.07 -2.67
N ASP A 568 4.28 6.79 -1.86
CA ASP A 568 5.47 7.65 -1.75
C ASP A 568 6.17 7.86 -3.10
N ALA A 569 6.39 6.79 -3.86
CA ALA A 569 6.91 6.88 -5.22
C ALA A 569 5.98 7.66 -6.16
N ALA A 570 4.66 7.51 -6.03
CA ALA A 570 3.71 8.26 -6.85
C ALA A 570 3.75 9.76 -6.55
N VAL A 571 3.83 10.15 -5.28
CA VAL A 571 3.95 11.56 -4.88
C VAL A 571 5.27 12.15 -5.38
N LYS A 572 6.40 11.47 -5.16
CA LYS A 572 7.72 11.88 -5.67
C LYS A 572 7.74 12.02 -7.19
N ALA A 573 7.16 11.06 -7.92
CA ALA A 573 7.00 11.13 -9.36
C ALA A 573 6.23 12.39 -9.78
N ARG A 574 5.09 12.69 -9.13
CA ARG A 574 4.30 13.89 -9.45
C ARG A 574 5.02 15.19 -9.12
N LEU A 575 5.79 15.25 -8.03
CA LEU A 575 6.58 16.45 -7.70
C LEU A 575 7.67 16.72 -8.75
N MET A 576 8.37 15.69 -9.20
CA MET A 576 9.33 15.82 -10.32
C MET A 576 8.65 16.26 -11.62
N GLU A 577 7.44 15.74 -11.92
CA GLU A 577 6.64 16.18 -13.07
C GLU A 577 6.26 17.66 -12.94
N VAL A 578 5.80 18.13 -11.77
CA VAL A 578 5.44 19.52 -11.52
C VAL A 578 6.63 20.45 -11.72
N GLU A 579 7.79 20.13 -11.14
CA GLU A 579 8.99 20.95 -11.30
C GLU A 579 9.48 20.98 -12.77
N SER A 580 9.33 19.86 -13.48
CA SER A 580 9.66 19.76 -14.91
C SER A 580 8.69 20.58 -15.79
N LEU A 581 7.38 20.48 -15.56
CA LEU A 581 6.35 21.25 -16.28
C LEU A 581 6.53 22.76 -16.15
N ASN A 582 7.01 23.19 -14.99
CA ASN A 582 7.28 24.59 -14.69
C ASN A 582 8.72 25.02 -14.98
N ALA A 583 9.52 24.18 -15.64
CA ALA A 583 10.87 24.53 -16.03
C ALA A 583 10.89 25.71 -17.02
N GLY A 584 11.79 26.68 -16.76
CA GLY A 584 11.92 27.90 -17.56
C GLY A 584 10.87 28.98 -17.26
N ARG A 585 9.95 28.77 -16.31
CA ARG A 585 9.00 29.79 -15.85
C ARG A 585 9.58 30.60 -14.68
N ALA A 586 9.17 31.86 -14.55
CA ALA A 586 9.48 32.66 -13.37
C ALA A 586 8.87 32.01 -12.11
N GLU A 587 9.50 32.22 -10.94
CA GLU A 587 9.11 31.54 -9.69
C GLU A 587 7.63 31.73 -9.34
N ASN A 588 7.16 32.97 -9.43
CA ASN A 588 5.77 33.36 -9.18
C ASN A 588 4.79 32.90 -10.27
N GLU A 589 5.25 32.34 -11.38
CA GLU A 589 4.42 31.85 -12.50
C GLU A 589 4.36 30.32 -12.58
N LYS A 590 4.98 29.59 -11.63
CA LYS A 590 5.04 28.12 -11.62
C LYS A 590 3.70 27.47 -11.25
N SER A 591 2.66 27.65 -12.05
CA SER A 591 1.28 27.23 -11.72
C SER A 591 0.89 25.83 -12.20
N LEU A 592 1.69 25.20 -13.06
CA LEU A 592 1.26 23.99 -13.76
C LEU A 592 1.35 22.74 -12.88
N VAL A 593 0.28 21.95 -12.85
CA VAL A 593 0.28 20.62 -12.22
C VAL A 593 -0.30 19.58 -13.20
N PRO A 594 0.22 18.34 -13.20
CA PRO A 594 -0.30 17.29 -14.06
C PRO A 594 -1.67 16.80 -13.56
N GLN A 595 -2.51 16.33 -14.48
CA GLN A 595 -3.75 15.67 -14.14
C GLN A 595 -3.47 14.32 -13.46
N ILE A 596 -4.08 14.09 -12.29
CA ILE A 596 -3.91 12.85 -11.52
C ILE A 596 -4.76 11.71 -12.09
N TYR A 597 -5.90 12.06 -12.69
CA TYR A 597 -6.81 11.14 -13.38
C TYR A 597 -6.81 11.43 -14.88
N GLY A 598 -6.75 10.38 -15.70
CA GLY A 598 -6.67 10.47 -17.16
C GLY A 598 -5.59 9.56 -17.73
N GLN A 599 -5.37 9.64 -19.04
CA GLN A 599 -4.25 8.94 -19.68
C GLN A 599 -2.92 9.60 -19.30
N ARG A 600 -1.96 8.79 -18.86
CA ARG A 600 -0.58 9.22 -18.62
C ARG A 600 0.23 9.10 -19.91
N THR A 601 1.20 9.99 -20.09
CA THR A 601 2.18 9.85 -21.18
C THR A 601 3.17 8.72 -20.86
N GLU A 602 3.87 8.21 -21.88
CA GLU A 602 4.92 7.21 -21.66
C GLU A 602 6.01 7.72 -20.73
N ALA A 603 6.40 9.00 -20.83
CA ALA A 603 7.38 9.62 -19.97
C ALA A 603 6.94 9.67 -18.50
N GLN A 604 5.67 10.00 -18.24
CA GLN A 604 5.11 9.98 -16.89
C GLN A 604 5.08 8.55 -16.30
N ASN A 605 4.72 7.55 -17.11
CA ASN A 605 4.79 6.14 -16.70
C ASN A 605 6.23 5.69 -16.42
N ALA A 606 7.18 6.16 -17.23
CA ALA A 606 8.60 5.88 -17.05
C ALA A 606 9.11 6.47 -15.73
N LEU A 607 8.81 7.73 -15.46
CA LEU A 607 9.19 8.40 -14.22
C LEU A 607 8.58 7.76 -12.97
N MET A 608 7.33 7.27 -13.07
CA MET A 608 6.70 6.48 -12.00
C MET A 608 7.45 5.16 -11.74
N SER A 609 7.85 4.47 -12.81
CA SER A 609 8.68 3.26 -12.70
C SER A 609 10.02 3.58 -12.03
N LEU A 610 10.73 4.62 -12.49
CA LEU A 610 11.96 5.08 -11.85
C LEU A 610 11.76 5.35 -10.36
N SER A 611 10.75 6.15 -10.00
CA SER A 611 10.51 6.49 -8.60
C SER A 611 10.17 5.27 -7.73
N SER A 612 9.46 4.29 -8.28
CA SER A 612 9.10 3.05 -7.57
C SER A 612 10.32 2.16 -7.35
N GLU A 613 11.20 2.09 -8.35
CA GLU A 613 12.42 1.29 -8.35
C GLU A 613 13.47 1.87 -7.42
N VAL A 614 13.80 3.15 -7.58
CA VAL A 614 15.00 3.76 -7.01
C VAL A 614 14.73 4.73 -5.86
N MET A 615 13.59 5.43 -5.81
CA MET A 615 13.40 6.56 -4.89
C MET A 615 12.44 6.34 -3.72
N GLY A 616 11.83 5.15 -3.57
CA GLY A 616 10.98 4.89 -2.39
C GLY A 616 10.48 3.46 -2.19
N GLY A 617 10.22 2.71 -3.26
CA GLY A 617 9.54 1.42 -3.15
C GLY A 617 10.41 0.29 -2.57
N LYS A 618 11.60 0.07 -3.13
CA LYS A 618 12.41 -1.13 -2.88
C LYS A 618 13.30 -1.05 -1.64
N THR A 619 13.73 0.15 -1.22
CA THR A 619 14.54 0.33 0.01
C THR A 619 13.83 -0.20 1.25
N VAL A 620 12.60 0.24 1.52
CA VAL A 620 11.84 -0.25 2.70
C VAL A 620 11.51 -1.74 2.57
N GLN A 621 11.42 -2.26 1.35
CA GLN A 621 11.23 -3.68 1.13
C GLN A 621 12.46 -4.52 1.47
N LYS A 622 13.68 -4.00 1.20
CA LYS A 622 14.95 -4.61 1.58
C LYS A 622 15.02 -4.86 3.08
N ALA A 623 14.62 -3.88 3.88
CA ALA A 623 14.61 -4.00 5.35
C ALA A 623 13.71 -5.13 5.88
N CYS A 624 12.72 -5.54 5.09
CA CYS A 624 11.77 -6.61 5.40
C CYS A 624 11.91 -7.79 4.43
N THR A 625 13.13 -8.07 3.96
CA THR A 625 13.40 -9.16 3.01
C THR A 625 12.95 -10.51 3.60
N GLY A 626 12.36 -11.37 2.76
CA GLY A 626 11.86 -12.68 3.18
C GLY A 626 10.54 -12.66 3.95
N VAL A 627 9.95 -11.47 4.15
CA VAL A 627 8.59 -11.32 4.68
C VAL A 627 7.62 -11.12 3.53
N ALA A 628 6.55 -11.93 3.51
CA ALA A 628 5.45 -11.73 2.57
C ALA A 628 4.83 -10.33 2.75
N GLY A 629 5.15 -9.45 1.81
CA GLY A 629 4.30 -8.33 1.40
C GLY A 629 3.67 -8.64 0.06
N TYR A 630 2.55 -8.01 -0.27
CA TYR A 630 2.17 -7.52 -1.61
C TYR A 630 0.65 -7.33 -1.67
N LYS A 631 0.19 -6.12 -2.06
CA LYS A 631 -1.22 -5.80 -2.32
C LYS A 631 -1.45 -4.80 -3.47
N VAL A 632 -0.39 -4.30 -4.12
CA VAL A 632 -0.52 -3.28 -5.19
C VAL A 632 -1.14 -3.89 -6.46
N GLY A 633 -0.92 -5.19 -6.70
CA GLY A 633 -1.51 -5.98 -7.79
C GLY A 633 -2.17 -7.30 -7.38
N GLU A 634 -2.48 -7.52 -6.09
CA GLU A 634 -3.23 -8.70 -5.63
C GLU A 634 -4.75 -8.43 -5.56
N GLY A 635 -5.54 -9.46 -5.88
CA GLY A 635 -7.00 -9.40 -6.05
C GLY A 635 -7.55 -10.57 -6.89
N GLY A 636 -6.68 -11.42 -7.45
CA GLY A 636 -7.11 -12.54 -8.30
C GLY A 636 -7.74 -12.04 -9.59
N MET A 637 -9.05 -12.17 -9.71
CA MET A 637 -9.83 -11.58 -10.81
C MET A 637 -10.03 -10.05 -10.66
N PHE A 638 -9.83 -9.52 -9.44
CA PHE A 638 -10.05 -8.11 -9.08
C PHE A 638 -8.74 -7.34 -8.91
N LYS A 639 -7.68 -7.73 -9.63
CA LYS A 639 -6.43 -6.95 -9.62
C LYS A 639 -6.71 -5.52 -10.04
N VAL A 640 -6.02 -4.57 -9.42
CA VAL A 640 -6.10 -3.17 -9.82
C VAL A 640 -5.26 -2.97 -11.08
N GLN A 641 -5.86 -3.26 -12.25
CA GLN A 641 -5.17 -3.18 -13.54
C GLN A 641 -4.60 -1.78 -13.79
N ALA A 642 -5.33 -0.72 -13.43
CA ALA A 642 -4.86 0.66 -13.52
C ALA A 642 -3.52 0.94 -12.80
N ASN A 643 -3.19 0.24 -11.70
CA ASN A 643 -1.89 0.43 -11.05
C ASN A 643 -0.74 -0.18 -11.87
N LEU A 644 -1.04 -1.27 -12.59
CA LEU A 644 -0.11 -1.94 -13.50
C LEU A 644 0.04 -1.15 -14.80
N ASP A 645 -1.04 -0.49 -15.26
CA ASP A 645 -1.05 0.35 -16.46
C ASP A 645 -0.29 1.69 -16.25
N ASN A 646 -0.11 2.11 -15.00
CA ASN A 646 0.59 3.34 -14.61
C ASN A 646 2.13 3.21 -14.52
N VAL A 647 2.68 2.04 -14.86
CA VAL A 647 4.13 1.75 -14.87
C VAL A 647 4.54 1.11 -16.19
N LEU A 648 5.79 1.30 -16.61
CA LEU A 648 6.30 0.69 -17.86
C LEU A 648 6.46 -0.82 -17.76
N ASP A 649 6.91 -1.33 -16.61
CA ASP A 649 7.04 -2.75 -16.35
C ASP A 649 6.33 -3.14 -15.05
N SER A 650 5.18 -3.79 -15.17
CA SER A 650 4.42 -4.29 -14.01
C SER A 650 5.18 -5.32 -13.16
N LYS A 651 6.23 -5.96 -13.70
CA LYS A 651 7.14 -6.82 -12.92
C LYS A 651 8.01 -6.01 -11.97
N SER A 652 8.31 -4.76 -12.30
CA SER A 652 9.08 -3.82 -11.47
C SER A 652 8.32 -3.50 -10.18
N LEU A 653 6.98 -3.43 -10.25
CA LEU A 653 6.14 -3.27 -9.07
C LEU A 653 6.14 -4.49 -8.17
N LEU A 654 6.39 -5.71 -8.66
CA LEU A 654 6.39 -6.93 -7.84
C LEU A 654 7.51 -6.83 -6.82
N GLY A 655 7.13 -6.57 -5.58
CA GLY A 655 8.07 -6.37 -4.50
C GLY A 655 8.91 -7.59 -4.20
N LEU A 656 9.98 -7.39 -3.43
CA LEU A 656 10.97 -8.41 -3.04
C LEU A 656 10.40 -9.53 -2.14
N SER A 657 9.11 -9.41 -1.82
CA SER A 657 8.31 -10.28 -0.98
C SER A 657 7.94 -11.63 -1.59
N ALA A 658 8.30 -11.88 -2.85
CA ALA A 658 7.99 -13.13 -3.53
C ALA A 658 8.90 -14.31 -3.13
N ALA A 659 10.04 -14.06 -2.47
CA ALA A 659 11.07 -15.09 -2.32
C ALA A 659 10.86 -16.04 -1.13
N VAL A 660 10.28 -15.60 -0.02
CA VAL A 660 10.07 -16.45 1.17
C VAL A 660 8.79 -15.99 1.88
N LYS A 661 7.92 -16.93 2.25
CA LYS A 661 6.74 -16.65 3.08
C LYS A 661 7.00 -17.22 4.47
N ALA A 662 7.41 -16.37 5.40
CA ALA A 662 7.40 -16.64 6.85
C ALA A 662 6.03 -17.18 7.29
#